data_AF-A0A800BTW5-F1
#
_entry.id   AF-A0A800BTW5-F1
#
_cell.length_a   1.000
_cell.length_b   1.000
_cell.length_c   1.000
_cell.angle_alpha   90.00
_cell.angle_beta   90.00
_cell.angle_gamma   90.00
#
_symmetry.space_group_name_H-M   'P 1'
#
loop_
_entity.id
_entity.type
_entity.pdbx_description
1 polymer ?
#
loop_
_entity_poly.entity_id
_entity_poly.type
_entity_poly.pdbx_seq_one_letter_code
_entity_poly.pdbx_strand_id
1 'polypeptide(L)'
;MKRRSFGRVRPLLELPHLLEGQRQSYLQFLKEELKEVFAEISPIKGDGQEGLSLELSDPYLGSPHNTEQDCKDRNLTYAAPLRVKGRLLRKGRILREDDLYLADLPLMTERGTFIINGAEKVLVNYLHRSPGLYFYHDGQHPHEFIAHVLPEYGAWLEMILDIKKGRVMVNLDRGVVPVTTFLRALGMSTEEIIERFSFTVNPLTKEKLSSYLGYRLGEDIREDSRVVLHRGEELSEEMIEEILKAGLGRIRLLNPYIQRTLAEDKTSTREEALLLIYRKLRATERPSLSQVEEYLRKLYFDPERYNLSRVGRFLLNKKLGLSGVEETVLRPEEIVLILERLLEFPQNPTLEDDRDHLANKRVRTPGEMTREALRAGLLRMVRITQDRLSKFEPGEPLRNLVSARVVQSALNNLFYTGRFCQFLEQINPLAELTHKRRLTALGSKEGKRRAKIEVRDVHPSHYGRICPIETPEGQNIGLITSIATYARINEFGFLETPYIRVEKGRVTGKVEYLMADEEERVNIAPATTAVDERGYIKEEMVEIRTGREEIRRVPREEVHYLEISPTALVGVSASLIPFLEHDDSNRALMGANMQRQAVPLIKSQAPYVGTGMEEAAARDSGMLVIAEEDGVVSYVDKRKIVVKHEKGKGKGERTYHLKSF
;
A
#
# COMPACT_ATOMS: atom_id res chain seq x y z
N MET A 1 -42.47 17.33 0.28
CA MET A 1 -41.82 18.39 -0.53
C MET A 1 -40.71 17.69 -1.33
N LYS A 2 -40.71 17.77 -2.66
CA LYS A 2 -39.60 17.20 -3.45
C LYS A 2 -38.50 18.27 -3.59
N ARG A 3 -37.24 17.94 -3.31
CA ARG A 3 -36.11 18.86 -3.51
C ARG A 3 -35.94 19.10 -5.03
N ARG A 4 -35.88 20.36 -5.45
CA ARG A 4 -35.65 20.73 -6.85
C ARG A 4 -34.15 20.80 -7.09
N SER A 5 -33.64 20.00 -8.02
CA SER A 5 -32.23 20.08 -8.45
C SER A 5 -32.07 21.11 -9.57
N PHE A 6 -31.00 21.92 -9.49
CA PHE A 6 -30.58 22.87 -10.52
C PHE A 6 -29.32 22.41 -11.27
N GLY A 7 -28.76 21.25 -10.91
CA GLY A 7 -27.59 20.69 -11.57
C GLY A 7 -27.87 20.39 -13.05
N ARG A 8 -27.01 20.88 -13.93
CA ARG A 8 -27.10 20.65 -15.38
C ARG A 8 -26.44 19.34 -15.80
N VAL A 9 -25.39 18.94 -15.08
CA VAL A 9 -24.70 17.67 -15.24
C VAL A 9 -25.45 16.61 -14.46
N ARG A 10 -25.84 15.52 -15.12
CA ARG A 10 -26.36 14.34 -14.43
C ARG A 10 -25.20 13.43 -14.09
N PRO A 11 -25.04 13.00 -12.83
CA PRO A 11 -24.02 12.03 -12.49
C PRO A 11 -24.30 10.74 -13.25
N LEU A 12 -23.27 10.20 -13.90
CA LEU A 12 -23.37 9.00 -14.72
C LEU A 12 -23.11 7.72 -13.91
N LEU A 13 -22.70 7.87 -12.64
CA LEU A 13 -22.58 6.83 -11.64
C LEU A 13 -23.30 7.28 -10.37
N GLU A 14 -24.07 6.39 -9.75
CA GLU A 14 -24.67 6.66 -8.44
C GLU A 14 -23.58 6.75 -7.36
N LEU A 15 -23.81 7.60 -6.37
CA LEU A 15 -22.86 7.74 -5.27
C LEU A 15 -22.73 6.40 -4.51
N PRO A 16 -21.51 5.84 -4.38
CA PRO A 16 -21.31 4.60 -3.64
C PRO A 16 -21.60 4.80 -2.15
N HIS A 17 -21.88 3.71 -1.44
CA HIS A 17 -22.11 3.80 0.00
C HIS A 17 -20.83 4.29 0.69
N LEU A 18 -20.93 5.41 1.41
CA LEU A 18 -19.77 6.16 1.89
C LEU A 18 -18.91 5.42 2.94
N LEU A 19 -19.41 4.33 3.53
CA LEU A 19 -18.63 3.47 4.45
C LEU A 19 -18.31 2.08 3.89
N GLU A 20 -18.62 1.81 2.62
CA GLU A 20 -18.51 0.47 2.04
C GLU A 20 -17.10 -0.11 2.17
N GLY A 21 -16.08 0.62 1.71
CA GLY A 21 -14.69 0.14 1.73
C GLY A 21 -14.17 -0.21 3.13
N GLN A 22 -14.57 0.54 4.16
CA GLN A 22 -14.15 0.24 5.54
C GLN A 22 -14.84 -1.00 6.10
N ARG A 23 -16.14 -1.13 5.88
CA ARG A 23 -16.91 -2.28 6.34
C ARG A 23 -16.47 -3.55 5.63
N GLN A 24 -16.27 -3.48 4.31
CA GLN A 24 -15.79 -4.60 3.50
C GLN A 24 -14.39 -5.03 3.92
N SER A 25 -13.46 -4.11 4.15
CA SER A 25 -12.12 -4.43 4.63
C SER A 25 -12.15 -5.28 5.91
N TYR A 26 -12.95 -4.90 6.91
CA TYR A 26 -13.02 -5.66 8.15
C TYR A 26 -13.71 -7.01 7.98
N LEU A 27 -14.76 -7.07 7.15
CA LEU A 27 -15.46 -8.32 6.83
C LEU A 27 -14.56 -9.31 6.06
N GLN A 28 -13.76 -8.81 5.12
CA GLN A 28 -12.81 -9.59 4.35
C GLN A 28 -11.74 -10.19 5.27
N PHE A 29 -11.19 -9.38 6.17
CA PHE A 29 -10.26 -9.86 7.19
C PHE A 29 -10.85 -11.03 8.00
N LEU A 30 -12.08 -10.90 8.48
CA LEU A 30 -12.73 -11.94 9.28
C LEU A 30 -13.03 -13.23 8.51
N LYS A 31 -13.42 -13.13 7.23
CA LYS A 31 -13.90 -14.28 6.44
C LYS A 31 -12.80 -14.99 5.66
N GLU A 32 -11.86 -14.24 5.13
CA GLU A 32 -10.87 -14.71 4.15
C GLU A 32 -9.48 -14.72 4.77
N GLU A 33 -8.99 -13.55 5.18
CA GLU A 33 -7.58 -13.37 5.58
C GLU A 33 -7.24 -13.99 6.94
N LEU A 34 -8.23 -14.22 7.82
CA LEU A 34 -8.01 -14.84 9.11
C LEU A 34 -7.34 -16.21 8.95
N LYS A 35 -7.78 -17.02 7.98
CA LYS A 35 -7.20 -18.35 7.71
C LYS A 35 -5.77 -18.26 7.19
N GLU A 36 -5.48 -17.29 6.33
CA GLU A 36 -4.16 -17.05 5.76
C GLU A 36 -3.14 -16.74 6.85
N VAL A 37 -3.49 -15.86 7.80
CA VAL A 37 -2.62 -15.49 8.92
C VAL A 37 -2.24 -16.70 9.79
N PHE A 38 -3.16 -17.65 9.98
CA PHE A 38 -2.87 -18.88 10.71
C PHE A 38 -2.04 -19.87 9.89
N ALA A 39 -2.29 -19.96 8.58
CA ALA A 39 -1.50 -20.79 7.67
C ALA A 39 -0.03 -20.36 7.61
N GLU A 40 0.25 -19.05 7.70
CA GLU A 40 1.61 -18.52 7.71
C GLU A 40 2.46 -18.99 8.90
N ILE A 41 1.83 -19.30 10.05
CA ILE A 41 2.54 -19.63 11.29
C ILE A 41 2.50 -21.11 11.65
N SER A 42 1.78 -21.92 10.87
CA SER A 42 1.50 -23.33 11.14
C SER A 42 2.18 -24.21 10.07
N PRO A 43 2.79 -25.35 10.43
CA PRO A 43 2.89 -25.92 11.76
C PRO A 43 4.06 -25.33 12.57
N ILE A 44 3.86 -25.21 13.89
CA ILE A 44 4.88 -24.77 14.83
C ILE A 44 5.72 -25.97 15.25
N LYS A 45 7.03 -25.96 14.94
CA LYS A 45 7.97 -27.05 15.29
C LYS A 45 8.78 -26.71 16.54
N GLY A 46 8.94 -27.67 17.45
CA GLY A 46 9.78 -27.52 18.63
C GLY A 46 11.28 -27.70 18.32
N ASP A 47 12.14 -27.00 19.05
CA ASP A 47 13.59 -26.95 18.82
C ASP A 47 14.40 -28.07 19.54
N GLY A 48 13.75 -29.08 20.13
CA GLY A 48 14.45 -30.08 20.95
C GLY A 48 13.94 -31.53 20.92
N GLN A 49 12.65 -31.77 20.67
CA GLN A 49 12.12 -33.13 20.59
C GLN A 49 11.84 -33.50 19.13
N GLU A 50 12.51 -34.55 18.64
CA GLU A 50 12.37 -34.99 17.24
C GLU A 50 10.91 -35.28 16.86
N GLY A 51 10.41 -34.48 15.92
CA GLY A 51 9.16 -34.68 15.24
C GLY A 51 7.92 -34.18 15.97
N LEU A 52 8.03 -33.44 17.09
CA LEU A 52 6.88 -32.84 17.77
C LEU A 52 6.52 -31.48 17.14
N SER A 53 5.27 -31.29 16.75
CA SER A 53 4.77 -30.04 16.17
C SER A 53 3.33 -29.75 16.56
N LEU A 54 2.97 -28.47 16.64
CA LEU A 54 1.60 -28.01 16.84
C LEU A 54 1.06 -27.40 15.53
N GLU A 55 0.02 -27.99 14.97
CA GLU A 55 -0.73 -27.45 13.84
C GLU A 55 -1.92 -26.66 14.38
N LEU A 56 -2.10 -25.45 13.86
CA LEU A 56 -3.27 -24.59 14.11
C LEU A 56 -4.08 -24.52 12.82
N SER A 57 -5.33 -24.97 12.88
CA SER A 57 -6.23 -25.07 11.70
C SER A 57 -7.65 -24.59 12.04
N ASP A 58 -8.42 -24.26 11.00
CA ASP A 58 -9.83 -23.85 11.12
C ASP A 58 -10.07 -22.73 12.16
N PRO A 59 -9.44 -21.54 12.04
CA PRO A 59 -9.73 -20.42 12.94
C PRO A 59 -11.18 -19.96 12.75
N TYR A 60 -11.87 -19.69 13.85
CA TYR A 60 -13.24 -19.20 13.86
C TYR A 60 -13.53 -18.29 15.06
N LEU A 61 -14.56 -17.46 14.91
CA LEU A 61 -15.08 -16.63 16.00
C LEU A 61 -16.32 -17.29 16.60
N GLY A 62 -16.36 -17.38 17.92
CA GLY A 62 -17.58 -17.75 18.65
C GLY A 62 -18.61 -16.62 18.65
N SER A 63 -19.73 -16.85 19.34
CA SER A 63 -20.74 -15.80 19.54
C SER A 63 -20.17 -14.64 20.37
N PRO A 64 -20.56 -13.39 20.09
CA PRO A 64 -20.19 -12.25 20.94
C PRO A 64 -20.63 -12.48 22.39
N HIS A 65 -19.80 -12.07 23.35
CA HIS A 65 -20.10 -12.27 24.78
C HIS A 65 -21.35 -11.53 25.26
N ASN A 66 -21.61 -10.37 24.66
CA ASN A 66 -22.72 -9.48 25.01
C ASN A 66 -23.20 -8.76 23.74
N THR A 67 -24.39 -8.15 23.80
CA THR A 67 -24.87 -7.28 22.71
C THR A 67 -24.14 -5.95 22.69
N GLU A 68 -24.21 -5.21 21.58
CA GLU A 68 -23.64 -3.85 21.50
C GLU A 68 -24.15 -2.93 22.60
N GLN A 69 -25.45 -3.04 22.94
CA GLN A 69 -26.09 -2.21 23.96
C GLN A 69 -25.59 -2.58 25.37
N ASP A 70 -25.54 -3.87 25.70
CA ASP A 70 -25.01 -4.34 26.97
C ASP A 70 -23.56 -3.89 27.19
N CYS A 71 -22.75 -3.88 26.12
CA CYS A 71 -21.37 -3.42 26.19
C CYS A 71 -21.27 -1.94 26.55
N LYS A 72 -22.14 -1.10 25.98
CA LYS A 72 -22.21 0.33 26.31
C LYS A 72 -22.64 0.55 27.76
N ASP A 73 -23.72 -0.12 28.18
CA ASP A 73 -24.32 0.09 29.49
C ASP A 73 -23.43 -0.42 30.64
N ARG A 74 -22.65 -1.47 30.39
CA ARG A 74 -21.80 -2.14 31.39
C ARG A 74 -20.31 -1.81 31.27
N ASN A 75 -19.93 -0.85 30.42
CA ASN A 75 -18.54 -0.50 30.13
C ASN A 75 -17.67 -1.69 29.65
N LEU A 76 -18.26 -2.60 28.88
CA LEU A 76 -17.59 -3.78 28.32
C LEU A 76 -17.13 -3.53 26.87
N THR A 77 -16.31 -4.43 26.36
CA THR A 77 -15.89 -4.42 24.95
C THR A 77 -16.78 -5.36 24.15
N TYR A 78 -17.26 -4.91 22.98
CA TYR A 78 -17.99 -5.76 22.05
C TYR A 78 -16.98 -6.60 21.25
N ALA A 79 -16.86 -7.87 21.65
CA ALA A 79 -15.86 -8.79 21.10
C ALA A 79 -16.41 -10.23 21.06
N ALA A 80 -15.81 -11.03 20.19
CA ALA A 80 -16.05 -12.46 20.09
C ALA A 80 -14.77 -13.26 20.38
N PRO A 81 -14.88 -14.45 21.01
CA PRO A 81 -13.73 -15.29 21.28
C PRO A 81 -13.19 -15.92 19.98
N LEU A 82 -11.94 -15.64 19.67
CA LEU A 82 -11.17 -16.27 18.60
C LEU A 82 -10.65 -17.62 19.07
N ARG A 83 -11.06 -18.67 18.37
CA ARG A 83 -10.69 -20.06 18.63
C ARG A 83 -10.08 -20.70 17.40
N VAL A 84 -9.27 -21.74 17.62
CA VAL A 84 -8.61 -22.50 16.55
C VAL A 84 -8.52 -23.97 16.96
N LYS A 85 -8.59 -24.89 16.01
CA LYS A 85 -8.31 -26.30 16.28
C LYS A 85 -6.80 -26.50 16.36
N GLY A 86 -6.32 -26.90 17.53
CA GLY A 86 -4.93 -27.25 17.77
C GLY A 86 -4.72 -28.74 17.70
N ARG A 87 -3.85 -29.21 16.79
CA ARG A 87 -3.44 -30.62 16.69
C ARG A 87 -1.98 -30.74 17.07
N LEU A 88 -1.69 -31.56 18.09
CA LEU A 88 -0.33 -31.94 18.42
C LEU A 88 0.04 -33.19 17.64
N LEU A 89 1.09 -33.08 16.82
CA LEU A 89 1.58 -34.17 16.01
C LEU A 89 2.95 -34.63 16.51
N ARG A 90 3.20 -35.94 16.40
CA ARG A 90 4.53 -36.53 16.53
C ARG A 90 4.85 -37.37 15.30
N LYS A 91 5.89 -36.99 14.56
CA LYS A 91 6.27 -37.63 13.28
C LYS A 91 5.07 -37.76 12.32
N GLY A 92 4.24 -36.72 12.25
CA GLY A 92 3.05 -36.66 11.39
C GLY A 92 1.79 -37.39 11.92
N ARG A 93 1.85 -38.08 13.06
CA ARG A 93 0.67 -38.69 13.68
C ARG A 93 0.04 -37.75 14.71
N ILE A 94 -1.27 -37.54 14.62
CA ILE A 94 -2.03 -36.75 15.59
C ILE A 94 -2.04 -37.50 16.93
N LEU A 95 -1.48 -36.87 17.96
CA LEU A 95 -1.51 -37.36 19.34
C LEU A 95 -2.74 -36.86 20.10
N ARG A 96 -3.11 -35.60 19.85
CA ARG A 96 -4.22 -34.93 20.52
C ARG A 96 -4.73 -33.80 19.65
N GLU A 97 -6.03 -33.62 19.67
CA GLU A 97 -6.73 -32.48 19.08
C GLU A 97 -7.54 -31.80 20.20
N ASP A 98 -7.46 -30.47 20.27
CA ASP A 98 -8.22 -29.68 21.24
C ASP A 98 -8.55 -28.32 20.64
N ASP A 99 -9.60 -27.70 21.17
CA ASP A 99 -10.14 -26.46 20.65
C ASP A 99 -9.59 -25.30 21.49
N LEU A 100 -8.67 -24.52 20.92
CA LEU A 100 -7.83 -23.58 21.65
C LEU A 100 -8.38 -22.16 21.54
N TYR A 101 -8.56 -21.51 22.68
CA TYR A 101 -8.87 -20.08 22.76
C TYR A 101 -7.58 -19.25 22.64
N LEU A 102 -7.60 -18.19 21.81
CA LEU A 102 -6.42 -17.36 21.54
C LEU A 102 -6.58 -15.89 21.94
N ALA A 103 -7.75 -15.29 21.75
CA ALA A 103 -8.02 -13.91 22.15
C ALA A 103 -9.51 -13.57 22.03
N ASP A 104 -9.93 -12.48 22.64
CA ASP A 104 -11.16 -11.80 22.32
C ASP A 104 -10.87 -10.76 21.25
N LEU A 105 -11.48 -10.94 20.08
CA LEU A 105 -11.34 -10.05 18.93
C LEU A 105 -12.49 -9.04 18.95
N PRO A 106 -12.22 -7.73 19.08
CA PRO A 106 -13.26 -6.70 18.99
C PRO A 106 -14.00 -6.78 17.66
N LEU A 107 -15.32 -6.65 17.67
CA LEU A 107 -16.13 -6.72 16.45
C LEU A 107 -16.50 -5.32 15.96
N MET A 108 -16.57 -5.17 14.64
CA MET A 108 -17.09 -3.96 14.01
C MET A 108 -18.62 -3.98 14.03
N THR A 109 -19.23 -2.90 14.51
CA THR A 109 -20.69 -2.68 14.48
C THR A 109 -21.18 -2.48 13.04
N GLU A 110 -22.49 -2.55 12.82
CA GLU A 110 -23.07 -2.25 11.51
C GLU A 110 -22.77 -0.81 11.02
N ARG A 111 -22.54 0.10 11.97
CA ARG A 111 -22.16 1.50 11.71
C ARG A 111 -20.69 1.65 11.31
N GLY A 112 -19.88 0.60 11.34
CA GLY A 112 -18.44 0.71 11.07
C GLY A 112 -17.64 1.30 12.24
N THR A 113 -18.10 1.06 13.47
CA THR A 113 -17.44 1.51 14.71
C THR A 113 -17.06 0.30 15.57
N PHE A 114 -16.32 0.53 16.66
CA PHE A 114 -15.96 -0.47 17.65
C PHE A 114 -16.40 -0.01 19.04
N ILE A 115 -16.86 -0.92 19.89
CA ILE A 115 -17.20 -0.60 21.29
C ILE A 115 -16.09 -1.15 22.17
N ILE A 116 -15.26 -0.26 22.73
CA ILE A 116 -14.11 -0.60 23.57
C ILE A 116 -14.31 0.02 24.94
N ASN A 117 -14.44 -0.80 25.99
CA ASN A 117 -14.75 -0.38 27.36
C ASN A 117 -15.96 0.57 27.44
N GLY A 118 -17.06 0.20 26.78
CA GLY A 118 -18.30 0.97 26.70
C GLY A 118 -18.28 2.16 25.74
N ALA A 119 -17.10 2.63 25.32
CA ALA A 119 -16.98 3.78 24.44
C ALA A 119 -17.01 3.37 22.96
N GLU A 120 -17.77 4.09 22.14
CA GLU A 120 -17.68 3.98 20.69
C GLU A 120 -16.39 4.62 20.17
N LYS A 121 -15.65 3.84 19.40
CA LYS A 121 -14.38 4.19 18.78
C LYS A 121 -14.41 3.91 17.28
N VAL A 122 -13.49 4.53 16.56
CA VAL A 122 -13.27 4.32 15.14
C VAL A 122 -11.79 4.05 14.90
N LEU A 123 -11.52 3.14 13.97
CA LEU A 123 -10.17 2.85 13.51
C LEU A 123 -9.93 3.66 12.24
N VAL A 124 -9.13 4.72 12.35
CA VAL A 124 -8.88 5.67 11.26
C VAL A 124 -7.92 5.07 10.24
N ASN A 125 -8.19 5.28 8.95
CA ASN A 125 -7.35 4.78 7.88
C ASN A 125 -5.97 5.45 7.91
N TYR A 126 -4.90 4.65 7.74
CA TYR A 126 -3.52 5.15 7.79
C TYR A 126 -2.91 5.24 6.40
N LEU A 127 -2.58 6.45 5.95
CA LEU A 127 -1.89 6.69 4.67
C LEU A 127 -0.38 6.64 4.91
N HIS A 128 0.30 5.70 4.26
CA HIS A 128 1.75 5.51 4.42
C HIS A 128 2.43 5.17 3.11
N ARG A 129 3.75 5.35 3.05
CA ARG A 129 4.55 4.94 1.91
C ARG A 129 4.49 3.42 1.73
N SER A 130 4.18 2.97 0.53
CA SER A 130 4.07 1.55 0.21
C SER A 130 5.45 0.85 0.27
N PRO A 131 5.52 -0.44 0.61
CA PRO A 131 6.70 -1.26 0.27
C PRO A 131 6.92 -1.25 -1.24
N GLY A 132 8.16 -1.40 -1.71
CA GLY A 132 8.48 -1.40 -3.14
C GLY A 132 9.88 -0.87 -3.46
N LEU A 133 10.17 -0.76 -4.74
CA LEU A 133 11.39 -0.14 -5.28
C LEU A 133 11.14 1.35 -5.54
N TYR A 134 12.11 2.21 -5.22
CA TYR A 134 12.03 3.65 -5.44
C TYR A 134 13.34 4.21 -5.98
N PHE A 135 13.27 5.16 -6.91
CA PHE A 135 14.42 5.90 -7.43
C PHE A 135 14.31 7.38 -7.05
N TYR A 136 15.33 7.97 -6.44
CA TYR A 136 15.33 9.39 -6.09
C TYR A 136 16.75 9.95 -5.98
N HIS A 137 16.92 11.27 -6.09
CA HIS A 137 18.16 11.93 -5.73
C HIS A 137 18.23 12.20 -4.22
N ASP A 138 19.42 12.11 -3.61
CA ASP A 138 19.58 12.60 -2.24
C ASP A 138 19.53 14.14 -2.24
N GLY A 139 18.51 14.72 -1.61
CA GLY A 139 18.39 16.17 -1.47
C GLY A 139 19.56 16.84 -0.73
N GLN A 140 20.31 16.10 0.10
CA GLN A 140 21.55 16.60 0.73
C GLN A 140 22.79 16.42 -0.17
N HIS A 141 22.78 15.40 -1.02
CA HIS A 141 23.86 15.07 -1.94
C HIS A 141 23.30 14.93 -3.37
N PRO A 142 23.07 16.03 -4.10
CA PRO A 142 22.40 15.98 -5.42
C PRO A 142 23.14 15.19 -6.51
N HIS A 143 24.38 14.78 -6.23
CA HIS A 143 25.21 13.93 -7.08
C HIS A 143 25.02 12.43 -6.79
N GLU A 144 24.19 12.08 -5.80
CA GLU A 144 23.87 10.71 -5.44
C GLU A 144 22.46 10.37 -5.94
N PHE A 145 22.40 9.37 -6.81
CA PHE A 145 21.18 8.74 -7.30
C PHE A 145 20.98 7.44 -6.53
N ILE A 146 19.78 7.23 -6.00
CA ILE A 146 19.51 6.12 -5.10
C ILE A 146 18.41 5.24 -5.67
N ALA A 147 18.65 3.92 -5.68
CA ALA A 147 17.61 2.91 -5.83
C ALA A 147 17.37 2.23 -4.48
N HIS A 148 16.19 2.41 -3.90
CA HIS A 148 15.84 1.96 -2.56
C HIS A 148 14.72 0.92 -2.62
N VAL A 149 15.02 -0.30 -2.18
CA VAL A 149 14.02 -1.35 -1.96
C VAL A 149 13.55 -1.31 -0.49
N LEU A 150 12.29 -0.94 -0.30
CA LEU A 150 11.59 -0.90 0.98
C LEU A 150 10.72 -2.16 1.16
N PRO A 151 11.05 -3.07 2.09
CA PRO A 151 10.20 -4.20 2.42
C PRO A 151 9.06 -3.82 3.37
N GLU A 152 8.03 -4.68 3.46
CA GLU A 152 7.02 -4.62 4.52
C GLU A 152 7.64 -5.01 5.86
N TYR A 153 8.49 -6.05 5.86
CA TYR A 153 9.41 -6.35 6.96
C TYR A 153 10.69 -7.00 6.44
N GLY A 154 11.82 -6.70 7.08
CA GLY A 154 13.14 -7.19 6.68
C GLY A 154 14.20 -6.08 6.66
N ALA A 155 15.38 -6.39 6.15
CA ALA A 155 16.47 -5.42 5.98
C ALA A 155 16.22 -4.53 4.75
N TRP A 156 16.57 -3.25 4.82
CA TRP A 156 16.52 -2.38 3.64
C TRP A 156 17.67 -2.69 2.68
N LEU A 157 17.48 -2.36 1.41
CA LEU A 157 18.52 -2.44 0.39
C LEU A 157 18.53 -1.14 -0.41
N GLU A 158 19.63 -0.40 -0.34
CA GLU A 158 19.81 0.84 -1.06
C GLU A 158 21.06 0.75 -1.92
N MET A 159 20.93 0.99 -3.22
CA MET A 159 22.06 1.18 -4.13
C MET A 159 22.25 2.67 -4.38
N ILE A 160 23.47 3.16 -4.23
CA ILE A 160 23.81 4.57 -4.30
C ILE A 160 24.83 4.75 -5.40
N LEU A 161 24.41 5.36 -6.51
CA LEU A 161 25.27 5.81 -7.58
C LEU A 161 25.74 7.24 -7.29
N ASP A 162 27.02 7.40 -7.00
CA ASP A 162 27.65 8.70 -6.77
C ASP A 162 28.37 9.13 -8.06
N ILE A 163 27.82 10.11 -8.78
CA ILE A 163 28.41 10.59 -10.05
C ILE A 163 29.72 11.35 -9.83
N LYS A 164 29.95 11.91 -8.64
CA LYS A 164 31.15 12.70 -8.31
C LYS A 164 32.34 11.80 -8.00
N LYS A 165 32.12 10.74 -7.23
CA LYS A 165 33.12 9.69 -6.98
C LYS A 165 33.17 8.68 -8.13
N GLY A 166 32.16 8.70 -9.00
CA GLY A 166 32.05 7.84 -10.17
C GLY A 166 31.92 6.36 -9.81
N ARG A 167 31.21 6.01 -8.73
CA ARG A 167 31.12 4.63 -8.23
C ARG A 167 29.72 4.30 -7.71
N VAL A 168 29.43 3.01 -7.58
CA VAL A 168 28.17 2.51 -7.01
C VAL A 168 28.43 1.70 -5.74
N MET A 169 27.80 2.12 -4.65
CA MET A 169 27.83 1.44 -3.37
C MET A 169 26.47 0.81 -3.08
N VAL A 170 26.42 -0.24 -2.27
CA VAL A 170 25.18 -0.80 -1.75
C VAL A 170 25.19 -0.79 -0.23
N ASN A 171 24.13 -0.25 0.35
CA ASN A 171 23.84 -0.27 1.78
C ASN A 171 22.87 -1.43 2.07
N LEU A 172 23.33 -2.39 2.85
CA LEU A 172 22.60 -3.58 3.26
C LEU A 172 22.05 -3.42 4.69
N ASP A 173 21.28 -2.35 4.92
CA ASP A 173 20.75 -1.86 6.21
C ASP A 173 21.83 -1.34 7.19
N ARG A 174 22.81 -2.18 7.56
CA ARG A 174 23.83 -1.86 8.59
C ARG A 174 25.26 -1.82 8.05
N GLY A 175 25.44 -2.08 6.77
CA GLY A 175 26.76 -2.21 6.16
C GLY A 175 26.78 -1.76 4.72
N VAL A 176 27.75 -0.92 4.39
CA VAL A 176 27.97 -0.42 3.02
C VAL A 176 29.17 -1.12 2.40
N VAL A 177 28.98 -1.66 1.20
CA VAL A 177 30.01 -2.33 0.39
C VAL A 177 29.93 -1.86 -1.07
N PRO A 178 31.00 -2.00 -1.88
CA PRO A 178 30.90 -1.83 -3.33
C PRO A 178 29.81 -2.74 -3.91
N VAL A 179 29.04 -2.24 -4.88
CA VAL A 179 27.95 -3.06 -5.46
C VAL A 179 28.48 -4.34 -6.12
N THR A 180 29.70 -4.29 -6.67
CA THR A 180 30.38 -5.44 -7.28
C THR A 180 30.70 -6.53 -6.27
N THR A 181 31.06 -6.17 -5.03
CA THR A 181 31.23 -7.14 -3.93
C THR A 181 29.91 -7.88 -3.69
N PHE A 182 28.80 -7.16 -3.69
CA PHE A 182 27.48 -7.78 -3.50
C PHE A 182 27.10 -8.69 -4.66
N LEU A 183 27.33 -8.27 -5.91
CA LEU A 183 27.11 -9.12 -7.09
C LEU A 183 27.95 -10.40 -7.07
N ARG A 184 29.23 -10.32 -6.65
CA ARG A 184 30.09 -11.50 -6.44
C ARG A 184 29.51 -12.44 -5.39
N ALA A 185 29.00 -11.91 -4.27
CA ALA A 185 28.38 -12.71 -3.22
C ALA A 185 27.14 -13.47 -3.72
N LEU A 186 26.38 -12.87 -4.65
CA LEU A 186 25.23 -13.47 -5.33
C LEU A 186 25.63 -14.52 -6.39
N GLY A 187 26.91 -14.63 -6.71
CA GLY A 187 27.45 -15.67 -7.59
C GLY A 187 27.98 -15.17 -8.93
N MET A 188 27.93 -13.87 -9.22
CA MET A 188 28.45 -13.35 -10.48
C MET A 188 29.99 -13.30 -10.50
N SER A 189 30.59 -13.78 -11.58
CA SER A 189 32.03 -13.62 -11.82
C SER A 189 32.38 -12.19 -12.25
N THR A 190 33.67 -11.84 -12.21
CA THR A 190 34.13 -10.53 -12.71
C THR A 190 33.77 -10.36 -14.18
N GLU A 191 33.92 -11.43 -14.95
CA GLU A 191 33.67 -11.50 -16.38
C GLU A 191 32.19 -11.29 -16.70
N GLU A 192 31.30 -11.91 -15.93
CA GLU A 192 29.84 -11.73 -16.06
C GLU A 192 29.41 -10.31 -15.69
N ILE A 193 30.00 -9.72 -14.63
CA ILE A 193 29.76 -8.32 -14.25
C ILE A 193 30.19 -7.40 -15.40
N ILE A 194 31.37 -7.62 -15.97
CA ILE A 194 31.87 -6.81 -17.10
C ILE A 194 30.90 -6.92 -18.27
N GLU A 195 30.57 -8.13 -18.71
CA GLU A 195 29.69 -8.37 -19.85
C GLU A 195 28.28 -7.80 -19.63
N ARG A 196 27.73 -7.95 -18.42
CA ARG A 196 26.36 -7.52 -18.11
C ARG A 196 26.23 -6.00 -18.14
N PHE A 197 27.16 -5.28 -17.50
CA PHE A 197 27.08 -3.82 -17.34
C PHE A 197 27.83 -3.03 -18.43
N SER A 198 28.13 -3.65 -19.56
CA SER A 198 28.67 -2.95 -20.71
C SER A 198 27.60 -2.35 -21.63
N PHE A 199 27.80 -1.11 -22.05
CA PHE A 199 26.96 -0.41 -23.03
C PHE A 199 27.53 -0.57 -24.43
N THR A 200 26.66 -0.43 -25.44
CA THR A 200 27.06 -0.56 -26.85
C THR A 200 27.58 0.77 -27.41
N VAL A 201 28.70 0.72 -28.11
CA VAL A 201 29.26 1.83 -28.88
C VAL A 201 29.11 1.52 -30.37
N ASN A 202 28.36 2.36 -31.07
CA ASN A 202 28.19 2.35 -32.53
C ASN A 202 27.83 3.77 -33.05
N PRO A 203 28.19 4.15 -34.29
CA PRO A 203 29.15 3.48 -35.17
C PRO A 203 30.58 3.55 -34.60
N LEU A 204 31.47 2.68 -35.07
CA LEU A 204 32.87 2.70 -34.67
C LEU A 204 33.65 3.67 -35.56
N THR A 205 34.03 4.81 -35.01
CA THR A 205 34.97 5.76 -35.63
C THR A 205 36.13 5.99 -34.68
N LYS A 206 37.31 6.30 -35.23
CA LYS A 206 38.50 6.61 -34.42
C LYS A 206 38.20 7.71 -33.39
N GLU A 207 37.58 8.81 -33.85
CA GLU A 207 37.19 9.94 -33.00
C GLU A 207 36.27 9.53 -31.85
N LYS A 208 35.27 8.67 -32.12
CA LYS A 208 34.33 8.21 -31.11
C LYS A 208 35.02 7.28 -30.11
N LEU A 209 35.85 6.35 -30.57
CA LEU A 209 36.57 5.42 -29.69
C LEU A 209 37.61 6.13 -28.83
N SER A 210 38.27 7.18 -29.35
CA SER A 210 39.20 8.01 -28.58
C SER A 210 38.54 8.67 -27.36
N SER A 211 37.23 8.96 -27.40
CA SER A 211 36.49 9.50 -26.25
C SER A 211 36.29 8.49 -25.10
N TYR A 212 36.56 7.21 -25.36
CA TYR A 212 36.43 6.11 -24.40
C TYR A 212 37.78 5.48 -24.02
N LEU A 213 38.89 6.16 -24.26
CA LEU A 213 40.20 5.69 -23.78
C LEU A 213 40.16 5.44 -22.27
N GLY A 214 40.73 4.33 -21.85
CA GLY A 214 40.70 3.88 -20.46
C GLY A 214 39.45 3.10 -20.06
N TYR A 215 38.46 2.93 -20.95
CA TYR A 215 37.31 2.06 -20.68
C TYR A 215 37.66 0.61 -20.93
N ARG A 216 37.10 -0.31 -20.16
CA ARG A 216 37.33 -1.75 -20.33
C ARG A 216 36.42 -2.36 -21.39
N LEU A 217 36.97 -3.28 -22.18
CA LEU A 217 36.21 -4.06 -23.16
C LEU A 217 35.18 -4.96 -22.47
N GLY A 218 33.94 -4.91 -22.94
CA GLY A 218 32.81 -5.69 -22.44
C GLY A 218 32.70 -7.09 -23.03
N GLU A 219 33.39 -7.34 -24.14
CA GLU A 219 33.35 -8.57 -24.92
C GLU A 219 34.74 -8.84 -25.52
N ASP A 220 34.98 -10.09 -25.91
CA ASP A 220 36.19 -10.44 -26.67
C ASP A 220 36.06 -9.91 -28.10
N ILE A 221 37.10 -9.24 -28.60
CA ILE A 221 37.18 -8.78 -29.99
C ILE A 221 37.84 -9.88 -30.81
N ARG A 222 37.19 -10.29 -31.91
CA ARG A 222 37.66 -11.38 -32.77
C ARG A 222 37.89 -10.90 -34.21
N GLU A 223 39.00 -11.34 -34.78
CA GLU A 223 39.34 -11.22 -36.20
C GLU A 223 39.47 -12.66 -36.75
N ASP A 224 38.72 -13.02 -37.79
CA ASP A 224 38.73 -14.36 -38.41
C ASP A 224 38.65 -15.54 -37.42
N SER A 225 37.80 -15.43 -36.40
CA SER A 225 37.60 -16.40 -35.30
C SER A 225 38.73 -16.47 -34.26
N ARG A 226 39.79 -15.68 -34.37
CA ARG A 226 40.84 -15.52 -33.36
C ARG A 226 40.51 -14.34 -32.45
N VAL A 227 40.59 -14.53 -31.13
CA VAL A 227 40.50 -13.41 -30.17
C VAL A 227 41.77 -12.57 -30.29
N VAL A 228 41.61 -11.30 -30.63
CA VAL A 228 42.69 -10.31 -30.75
C VAL A 228 42.81 -9.45 -29.50
N LEU A 229 41.67 -9.10 -28.87
CA LEU A 229 41.62 -8.38 -27.60
C LEU A 229 40.69 -9.10 -26.64
N HIS A 230 41.09 -9.22 -25.38
CA HIS A 230 40.31 -9.92 -24.37
C HIS A 230 39.34 -9.00 -23.65
N ARG A 231 38.16 -9.53 -23.30
CA ARG A 231 37.23 -8.86 -22.39
C ARG A 231 37.93 -8.45 -21.09
N GLY A 232 37.66 -7.23 -20.65
CA GLY A 232 38.21 -6.64 -19.44
C GLY A 232 39.52 -5.88 -19.63
N GLU A 233 40.16 -5.98 -20.80
CA GLU A 233 41.31 -5.14 -21.16
C GLU A 233 40.91 -3.68 -21.31
N GLU A 234 41.82 -2.77 -20.93
CA GLU A 234 41.60 -1.33 -20.96
C GLU A 234 41.92 -0.76 -22.35
N LEU A 235 40.96 -0.05 -22.95
CA LEU A 235 41.06 0.49 -24.30
C LEU A 235 42.21 1.50 -24.41
N SER A 236 43.22 1.15 -25.20
CA SER A 236 44.36 1.99 -25.56
C SER A 236 44.25 2.53 -26.99
N GLU A 237 45.07 3.52 -27.36
CA GLU A 237 45.10 4.04 -28.73
C GLU A 237 45.49 2.97 -29.77
N GLU A 238 46.37 2.03 -29.40
CA GLU A 238 46.80 0.93 -30.25
C GLU A 238 45.64 -0.04 -30.55
N MET A 239 44.84 -0.36 -29.52
CA MET A 239 43.67 -1.23 -29.64
C MET A 239 42.57 -0.64 -30.52
N ILE A 240 42.46 0.70 -30.61
CA ILE A 240 41.47 1.35 -31.48
C ILE A 240 41.73 0.99 -32.95
N GLU A 241 43.00 0.98 -33.37
CA GLU A 241 43.37 0.61 -34.75
C GLU A 241 43.04 -0.86 -35.03
N GLU A 242 43.24 -1.76 -34.07
CA GLU A 242 42.88 -3.18 -34.18
C GLU A 242 41.37 -3.39 -34.28
N ILE A 243 40.59 -2.68 -33.46
CA ILE A 243 39.12 -2.72 -33.48
C ILE A 243 38.58 -2.23 -34.83
N LEU A 244 39.17 -1.17 -35.39
CA LEU A 244 38.77 -0.65 -36.70
C LEU A 244 39.16 -1.61 -37.83
N LYS A 245 40.31 -2.26 -37.76
CA LYS A 245 40.75 -3.29 -38.73
C LYS A 245 39.87 -4.54 -38.69
N ALA A 246 39.42 -4.95 -37.51
CA ALA A 246 38.51 -6.08 -37.34
C ALA A 246 37.14 -5.87 -38.00
N GLY A 247 36.82 -4.63 -38.43
CA GLY A 247 35.65 -4.35 -39.25
C GLY A 247 34.31 -4.51 -38.53
N LEU A 248 34.30 -4.39 -37.19
CA LEU A 248 33.10 -4.58 -36.38
C LEU A 248 32.10 -3.42 -36.57
N GLY A 249 30.80 -3.73 -36.53
CA GLY A 249 29.74 -2.71 -36.56
C GLY A 249 29.50 -2.02 -35.20
N ARG A 250 29.91 -2.67 -34.12
CA ARG A 250 29.76 -2.20 -32.73
C ARG A 250 30.77 -2.89 -31.82
N ILE A 251 31.04 -2.27 -30.67
CA ILE A 251 31.70 -2.93 -29.53
C ILE A 251 30.91 -2.64 -28.26
N ARG A 252 31.16 -3.43 -27.22
CA ARG A 252 30.65 -3.17 -25.87
C ARG A 252 31.77 -2.68 -24.96
N LEU A 253 31.52 -1.61 -24.22
CA LEU A 253 32.45 -1.05 -23.22
C LEU A 253 31.80 -1.05 -21.84
N LEU A 254 32.56 -1.37 -20.80
CA LEU A 254 32.08 -1.39 -19.42
C LEU A 254 31.61 0.00 -18.97
N ASN A 255 30.47 0.06 -18.28
CA ASN A 255 30.00 1.29 -17.67
C ASN A 255 31.08 1.86 -16.70
N PRO A 256 31.43 3.15 -16.82
CA PRO A 256 32.55 3.73 -16.08
C PRO A 256 32.33 3.69 -14.57
N TYR A 257 31.08 3.76 -14.10
CA TYR A 257 30.75 3.67 -12.68
C TYR A 257 31.03 2.27 -12.13
N ILE A 258 30.69 1.23 -12.89
CA ILE A 258 30.98 -0.16 -12.52
C ILE A 258 32.47 -0.44 -12.62
N GLN A 259 33.17 0.06 -13.64
CA GLN A 259 34.61 -0.06 -13.78
C GLN A 259 35.35 0.52 -12.57
N ARG A 260 35.00 1.74 -12.15
CA ARG A 260 35.58 2.37 -10.97
C ARG A 260 35.26 1.59 -9.70
N THR A 261 34.04 1.07 -9.59
CA THR A 261 33.63 0.25 -8.44
C THR A 261 34.43 -1.04 -8.36
N LEU A 262 34.66 -1.73 -9.49
CA LEU A 262 35.53 -2.91 -9.56
C LEU A 262 36.97 -2.61 -9.15
N ALA A 263 37.49 -1.43 -9.49
CA ALA A 263 38.83 -1.03 -9.07
C ALA A 263 38.96 -0.77 -7.56
N GLU A 264 37.87 -0.39 -6.89
CA GLU A 264 37.81 -0.19 -5.43
C GLU A 264 37.41 -1.45 -4.65
N ASP A 265 36.87 -2.46 -5.35
CA ASP A 265 36.47 -3.74 -4.79
C ASP A 265 37.71 -4.56 -4.39
N LYS A 266 37.80 -4.88 -3.10
CA LYS A 266 38.92 -5.64 -2.53
C LYS A 266 38.75 -7.16 -2.64
N THR A 267 37.66 -7.60 -3.27
CA THR A 267 37.29 -9.02 -3.35
C THR A 267 37.43 -9.52 -4.77
N SER A 268 37.94 -10.75 -4.92
CA SER A 268 38.13 -11.42 -6.21
C SER A 268 37.26 -12.67 -6.34
N THR A 269 36.85 -13.28 -5.23
CA THR A 269 36.03 -14.50 -5.20
C THR A 269 34.70 -14.28 -4.48
N ARG A 270 33.73 -15.16 -4.75
CA ARG A 270 32.44 -15.20 -4.04
C ARG A 270 32.63 -15.36 -2.52
N GLU A 271 33.57 -16.19 -2.10
CA GLU A 271 33.85 -16.44 -0.68
C GLU A 271 34.39 -15.20 0.03
N GLU A 272 35.33 -14.49 -0.59
CA GLU A 272 35.86 -13.22 -0.06
C GLU A 272 34.77 -12.16 0.05
N ALA A 273 33.92 -12.05 -0.97
CA ALA A 273 32.78 -11.15 -1.00
C ALA A 273 31.78 -11.44 0.14
N LEU A 274 31.38 -12.70 0.31
CA LEU A 274 30.51 -13.15 1.39
C LEU A 274 31.10 -12.80 2.76
N LEU A 275 32.37 -13.12 2.99
CA LEU A 275 33.06 -12.83 4.25
C LEU A 275 33.17 -11.33 4.52
N LEU A 276 33.44 -10.51 3.49
CA LEU A 276 33.53 -9.06 3.63
C LEU A 276 32.16 -8.46 4.03
N ILE A 277 31.08 -8.88 3.37
CA ILE A 277 29.72 -8.46 3.69
C ILE A 277 29.36 -8.87 5.12
N TYR A 278 29.62 -10.12 5.50
CA TYR A 278 29.33 -10.59 6.85
C TYR A 278 30.07 -9.79 7.91
N ARG A 279 31.37 -9.53 7.73
CA ARG A 279 32.18 -8.73 8.67
C ARG A 279 31.65 -7.31 8.83
N LYS A 280 31.11 -6.72 7.75
CA LYS A 280 30.47 -5.39 7.80
C LYS A 280 29.16 -5.41 8.58
N LEU A 281 28.39 -6.50 8.47
CA LEU A 281 27.10 -6.64 9.14
C LEU A 281 27.22 -7.13 10.60
N ARG A 282 28.25 -7.92 10.91
CA ARG A 282 28.54 -8.51 12.22
C ARG A 282 30.02 -8.46 12.54
N ALA A 283 30.39 -7.62 13.51
CA ALA A 283 31.79 -7.29 13.80
C ALA A 283 32.58 -8.34 14.60
N THR A 284 31.94 -9.35 15.20
CA THR A 284 32.52 -10.11 16.33
C THR A 284 32.68 -11.61 16.14
N GLU A 285 32.25 -12.19 15.01
CA GLU A 285 32.24 -13.65 14.81
C GLU A 285 33.15 -14.08 13.65
N ARG A 286 33.79 -15.25 13.78
CA ARG A 286 34.42 -15.99 12.68
C ARG A 286 33.47 -17.12 12.24
N PRO A 287 32.49 -16.86 11.38
CA PRO A 287 31.55 -17.88 10.92
C PRO A 287 32.22 -18.83 9.91
N SER A 288 31.61 -20.00 9.70
CA SER A 288 31.88 -20.82 8.52
C SER A 288 31.25 -20.19 7.26
N LEU A 289 31.75 -20.53 6.07
CA LEU A 289 31.19 -20.02 4.81
C LEU A 289 29.70 -20.32 4.65
N SER A 290 29.26 -21.54 5.00
CA SER A 290 27.84 -21.92 4.95
C SER A 290 26.96 -21.07 5.87
N GLN A 291 27.46 -20.67 7.05
CA GLN A 291 26.74 -19.78 7.95
C GLN A 291 26.59 -18.37 7.36
N VAL A 292 27.61 -17.89 6.65
CA VAL A 292 27.59 -16.58 5.98
C VAL A 292 26.60 -16.58 4.82
N GLU A 293 26.62 -17.62 3.99
CA GLU A 293 25.72 -17.76 2.87
C GLU A 293 24.26 -17.83 3.34
N GLU A 294 23.98 -18.63 4.37
CA GLU A 294 22.65 -18.72 4.98
C GLU A 294 22.22 -17.38 5.61
N TYR A 295 23.16 -16.62 6.17
CA TYR A 295 22.86 -15.29 6.71
C TYR A 295 22.45 -14.32 5.60
N LEU A 296 23.18 -14.28 4.48
CA LEU A 296 22.83 -13.43 3.33
C LEU A 296 21.49 -13.86 2.72
N ARG A 297 21.27 -15.18 2.59
CA ARG A 297 19.98 -15.74 2.13
C ARG A 297 18.83 -15.25 3.00
N LYS A 298 18.98 -15.30 4.33
CA LYS A 298 17.98 -14.81 5.28
C LYS A 298 17.74 -13.30 5.24
N LEU A 299 18.67 -12.53 4.69
CA LEU A 299 18.56 -11.08 4.69
C LEU A 299 17.53 -10.59 3.66
N TYR A 300 17.48 -11.21 2.48
CA TYR A 300 16.65 -10.75 1.35
C TYR A 300 15.83 -11.85 0.64
N PHE A 301 16.22 -13.10 0.79
CA PHE A 301 15.76 -14.23 -0.04
C PHE A 301 15.01 -15.30 0.76
N ASP A 302 14.63 -15.01 2.00
CA ASP A 302 13.95 -15.95 2.89
C ASP A 302 12.61 -15.38 3.38
N PRO A 303 11.49 -16.06 3.11
CA PRO A 303 10.15 -15.53 3.38
C PRO A 303 9.84 -15.40 4.88
N GLU A 304 10.55 -16.10 5.76
CA GLU A 304 10.38 -15.97 7.21
C GLU A 304 11.04 -14.72 7.78
N ARG A 305 11.99 -14.12 7.06
CA ARG A 305 12.82 -13.00 7.52
C ARG A 305 12.66 -11.74 6.70
N TYR A 306 12.27 -11.87 5.44
CA TYR A 306 12.10 -10.79 4.49
C TYR A 306 10.78 -10.91 3.73
N ASN A 307 10.08 -9.80 3.52
CA ASN A 307 8.82 -9.79 2.78
C ASN A 307 8.51 -8.39 2.23
N LEU A 308 8.34 -8.30 0.92
CA LEU A 308 7.87 -7.11 0.21
C LEU A 308 6.35 -6.90 0.31
N SER A 309 5.61 -7.91 0.74
CA SER A 309 4.17 -8.10 0.53
C SER A 309 3.78 -8.23 -0.95
N ARG A 310 2.54 -8.65 -1.23
CA ARG A 310 1.96 -8.61 -2.58
C ARG A 310 2.06 -7.20 -3.18
N VAL A 311 1.93 -6.16 -2.35
CA VAL A 311 1.97 -4.75 -2.79
C VAL A 311 3.37 -4.32 -3.20
N GLY A 312 4.39 -4.61 -2.38
CA GLY A 312 5.77 -4.25 -2.73
C GLY A 312 6.30 -5.04 -3.90
N ARG A 313 5.88 -6.31 -4.05
CA ARG A 313 6.14 -7.08 -5.26
C ARG A 313 5.49 -6.44 -6.49
N PHE A 314 4.21 -6.05 -6.41
CA PHE A 314 3.52 -5.37 -7.50
C PHE A 314 4.25 -4.10 -7.95
N LEU A 315 4.64 -3.22 -7.01
CA LEU A 315 5.35 -1.98 -7.34
C LEU A 315 6.76 -2.23 -7.91
N LEU A 316 7.52 -3.16 -7.34
CA LEU A 316 8.83 -3.54 -7.85
C LEU A 316 8.70 -4.07 -9.29
N ASN A 317 7.76 -4.97 -9.53
CA ASN A 317 7.52 -5.56 -10.84
C ASN A 317 7.08 -4.51 -11.87
N LYS A 318 6.18 -3.60 -11.49
CA LYS A 318 5.74 -2.49 -12.34
C LYS A 318 6.91 -1.62 -12.80
N LYS A 319 7.88 -1.36 -11.92
CA LYS A 319 9.10 -0.57 -12.22
C LYS A 319 10.13 -1.32 -13.06
N LEU A 320 10.28 -2.62 -12.82
CA LEU A 320 11.24 -3.44 -13.57
C LEU A 320 10.66 -4.02 -14.88
N GLY A 321 9.36 -3.84 -15.15
CA GLY A 321 8.69 -4.43 -16.30
C GLY A 321 8.46 -5.94 -16.17
N LEU A 322 8.29 -6.44 -14.94
CA LEU A 322 8.06 -7.84 -14.60
C LEU A 322 6.59 -8.12 -14.28
N SER A 323 6.22 -9.40 -14.17
CA SER A 323 4.87 -9.86 -13.84
C SER A 323 4.84 -10.82 -12.64
N GLY A 324 3.67 -10.97 -12.00
CA GLY A 324 3.43 -11.87 -10.88
C GLY A 324 3.48 -11.18 -9.51
N VAL A 325 2.78 -11.73 -8.50
CA VAL A 325 2.73 -11.15 -7.13
C VAL A 325 2.92 -12.17 -6.00
N GLU A 326 3.07 -13.45 -6.34
CA GLU A 326 3.09 -14.56 -5.38
C GLU A 326 4.40 -14.62 -4.57
N GLU A 327 5.55 -14.41 -5.22
CA GLU A 327 6.85 -14.45 -4.54
C GLU A 327 7.16 -13.11 -3.88
N THR A 328 7.14 -13.05 -2.56
CA THR A 328 7.30 -11.79 -1.81
C THR A 328 8.74 -11.51 -1.33
N VAL A 329 9.72 -12.32 -1.74
CA VAL A 329 11.16 -12.13 -1.42
C VAL A 329 11.94 -11.72 -2.64
N LEU A 330 13.00 -10.91 -2.51
CA LEU A 330 13.81 -10.50 -3.66
C LEU A 330 14.38 -11.71 -4.41
N ARG A 331 14.71 -11.51 -5.69
CA ARG A 331 15.46 -12.49 -6.49
C ARG A 331 16.83 -11.92 -6.90
N PRO A 332 17.89 -12.72 -6.96
CA PRO A 332 19.22 -12.23 -7.38
C PRO A 332 19.19 -11.49 -8.72
N GLU A 333 18.38 -11.94 -9.67
CA GLU A 333 18.23 -11.32 -10.99
C GLU A 333 17.60 -9.91 -10.90
N GLU A 334 16.72 -9.69 -9.92
CA GLU A 334 16.09 -8.39 -9.70
C GLU A 334 17.10 -7.37 -9.21
N ILE A 335 18.08 -7.79 -8.42
CA ILE A 335 19.17 -6.90 -7.94
C ILE A 335 19.98 -6.39 -9.13
N VAL A 336 20.25 -7.25 -10.10
CA VAL A 336 20.93 -6.87 -11.35
C VAL A 336 20.09 -5.87 -12.14
N LEU A 337 18.80 -6.13 -12.33
CA LEU A 337 17.87 -5.24 -13.04
C LEU A 337 17.73 -3.86 -12.35
N ILE A 338 17.69 -3.83 -11.01
CA ILE A 338 17.64 -2.60 -10.23
C ILE A 338 18.89 -1.76 -10.49
N LEU A 339 20.07 -2.39 -10.52
CA LEU A 339 21.31 -1.69 -10.81
C LEU A 339 21.35 -1.16 -12.24
N GLU A 340 20.88 -1.92 -13.22
CA GLU A 340 20.77 -1.45 -14.62
C GLU A 340 19.92 -0.19 -14.72
N ARG A 341 18.74 -0.19 -14.08
CA ARG A 341 17.86 1.00 -14.03
C ARG A 341 18.50 2.17 -13.29
N LEU A 342 19.24 1.90 -12.21
CA LEU A 342 19.96 2.95 -11.49
C LEU A 342 21.05 3.61 -12.36
N LEU A 343 21.76 2.83 -13.19
CA LEU A 343 22.79 3.37 -14.08
C LEU A 343 22.20 4.22 -15.22
N GLU A 344 20.96 3.96 -15.63
CA GLU A 344 20.21 4.77 -16.60
C GLU A 344 19.69 6.08 -15.99
N PHE A 345 19.45 6.10 -14.67
CA PHE A 345 18.75 7.16 -13.98
C PHE A 345 19.34 8.58 -14.20
N PRO A 346 20.66 8.80 -14.17
CA PRO A 346 21.22 10.14 -14.42
C PRO A 346 20.87 10.72 -15.80
N GLN A 347 20.63 9.88 -16.80
CA GLN A 347 20.25 10.30 -18.16
C GLN A 347 18.74 10.18 -18.40
N ASN A 348 18.00 9.60 -17.46
CA ASN A 348 16.57 9.37 -17.56
C ASN A 348 15.82 9.87 -16.30
N PRO A 349 15.56 11.18 -16.19
CA PRO A 349 14.84 11.76 -15.05
C PRO A 349 13.43 11.22 -14.86
N THR A 350 12.83 10.57 -15.86
CA THR A 350 11.48 10.00 -15.74
C THR A 350 11.40 8.80 -14.79
N LEU A 351 12.55 8.25 -14.40
CA LEU A 351 12.61 7.19 -13.39
C LEU A 351 12.43 7.72 -11.96
N GLU A 352 12.59 9.03 -11.76
CA GLU A 352 12.47 9.65 -10.43
C GLU A 352 11.07 9.45 -9.83
N ASP A 353 11.04 8.96 -8.60
CA ASP A 353 9.84 8.83 -7.81
C ASP A 353 9.57 10.07 -6.98
N ASP A 354 8.41 10.68 -7.20
CA ASP A 354 7.85 11.60 -6.25
C ASP A 354 7.37 10.84 -5.00
N ARG A 355 8.00 11.12 -3.86
CA ARG A 355 7.67 10.51 -2.56
C ARG A 355 6.22 10.77 -2.16
N ASP A 356 5.67 11.91 -2.54
CA ASP A 356 4.38 12.39 -2.08
C ASP A 356 3.22 11.96 -2.99
N HIS A 357 3.51 11.49 -4.19
CA HIS A 357 2.55 10.94 -5.17
C HIS A 357 1.77 9.72 -4.64
N LEU A 358 0.45 9.66 -4.89
CA LEU A 358 -0.41 8.60 -4.37
C LEU A 358 -0.19 7.20 -4.97
N ALA A 359 0.52 7.06 -6.09
CA ALA A 359 0.99 5.74 -6.54
C ALA A 359 2.07 5.14 -5.63
N ASN A 360 2.70 5.97 -4.79
CA ASN A 360 3.75 5.58 -3.85
C ASN A 360 3.25 5.53 -2.39
N LYS A 361 1.97 5.88 -2.16
CA LYS A 361 1.32 5.85 -0.86
C LYS A 361 0.07 4.97 -0.90
N ARG A 362 -0.10 4.13 0.11
CA ARG A 362 -1.30 3.29 0.27
C ARG A 362 -1.98 3.52 1.61
N VAL A 363 -3.25 3.15 1.63
CA VAL A 363 -4.13 3.23 2.78
C VAL A 363 -4.18 1.88 3.47
N ARG A 364 -3.69 1.79 4.71
CA ARG A 364 -3.99 0.68 5.61
C ARG A 364 -5.38 0.87 6.17
N THR A 365 -6.22 -0.13 5.92
CA THR A 365 -7.63 -0.15 6.31
C THR A 365 -7.83 -0.83 7.68
N PRO A 366 -9.00 -0.68 8.33
CA PRO A 366 -9.25 -1.29 9.63
C PRO A 366 -9.04 -2.81 9.69
N GLY A 367 -9.43 -3.54 8.65
CA GLY A 367 -9.19 -4.98 8.53
C GLY A 367 -7.70 -5.31 8.50
N GLU A 368 -6.94 -4.64 7.62
CA GLU A 368 -5.51 -4.85 7.48
C GLU A 368 -4.72 -4.54 8.76
N MET A 369 -5.04 -3.43 9.44
CA MET A 369 -4.38 -3.08 10.71
C MET A 369 -4.65 -4.12 11.79
N THR A 370 -5.86 -4.69 11.80
CA THR A 370 -6.25 -5.77 12.72
C THR A 370 -5.52 -7.07 12.37
N ARG A 371 -5.41 -7.40 11.08
CA ARG A 371 -4.62 -8.52 10.55
C ARG A 371 -3.16 -8.43 11.00
N GLU A 372 -2.52 -7.28 10.83
CA GLU A 372 -1.13 -7.05 11.25
C GLU A 372 -0.95 -7.18 12.76
N ALA A 373 -1.86 -6.61 13.56
CA ALA A 373 -1.82 -6.72 15.01
C ALA A 373 -1.97 -8.18 15.47
N LEU A 374 -2.91 -8.92 14.89
CA LEU A 374 -3.11 -10.34 15.16
C LEU A 374 -1.87 -11.15 14.78
N ARG A 375 -1.35 -10.98 13.57
CA ARG A 375 -0.13 -11.63 13.06
C ARG A 375 1.06 -11.39 13.99
N ALA A 376 1.29 -10.15 14.40
CA ALA A 376 2.36 -9.80 15.33
C ALA A 376 2.20 -10.50 16.70
N GLY A 377 0.96 -10.64 17.18
CA GLY A 377 0.64 -11.40 18.39
C GLY A 377 0.93 -12.89 18.23
N LEU A 378 0.49 -13.48 17.12
CA LEU A 378 0.69 -14.87 16.78
C LEU A 378 2.18 -15.22 16.61
N LEU A 379 2.97 -14.41 15.91
CA LEU A 379 4.41 -14.63 15.77
C LEU A 379 5.15 -14.64 17.12
N ARG A 380 4.72 -13.80 18.08
CA ARG A 380 5.26 -13.85 19.44
C ARG A 380 4.81 -15.11 20.18
N MET A 381 3.57 -15.53 19.98
CA MET A 381 3.05 -16.79 20.54
C MET A 381 3.83 -17.98 19.99
N VAL A 382 4.10 -18.04 18.69
CA VAL A 382 4.88 -19.10 18.02
C VAL A 382 6.20 -19.32 18.76
N ARG A 383 6.99 -18.25 18.99
CA ARG A 383 8.29 -18.36 19.69
C ARG A 383 8.15 -18.98 21.09
N ILE A 384 7.10 -18.62 21.83
CA ILE A 384 6.82 -19.18 23.15
C ILE A 384 6.40 -20.65 23.03
N THR A 385 5.56 -20.97 22.05
CA THR A 385 5.10 -22.33 21.78
C THR A 385 6.25 -23.24 21.37
N GLN A 386 7.21 -22.76 20.57
CA GLN A 386 8.42 -23.52 20.20
C GLN A 386 9.24 -23.94 21.44
N ASP A 387 9.49 -23.00 22.37
CA ASP A 387 10.20 -23.30 23.62
C ASP A 387 9.42 -24.29 24.51
N ARG A 388 8.09 -24.13 24.59
CA ARG A 388 7.22 -25.03 25.37
C ARG A 388 7.13 -26.42 24.77
N LEU A 389 7.08 -26.54 23.44
CA LEU A 389 7.08 -27.83 22.75
C LEU A 389 8.37 -28.62 23.03
N SER A 390 9.52 -27.95 23.13
CA SER A 390 10.79 -28.61 23.48
C SER A 390 10.77 -29.25 24.87
N LYS A 391 9.93 -28.74 25.78
CA LYS A 391 9.80 -29.19 27.18
C LYS A 391 8.49 -29.95 27.44
N PHE A 392 7.73 -30.26 26.40
CA PHE A 392 6.39 -30.83 26.57
C PHE A 392 6.42 -32.27 27.05
N GLU A 393 5.61 -32.58 28.06
CA GLU A 393 5.43 -33.92 28.61
C GLU A 393 4.07 -34.53 28.21
N PRO A 394 4.01 -35.85 27.91
CA PRO A 394 2.75 -36.52 27.59
C PRO A 394 1.71 -36.40 28.72
N GLY A 395 0.50 -35.94 28.38
CA GLY A 395 -0.61 -35.79 29.32
C GLY A 395 -0.96 -34.33 29.63
N GLU A 396 -0.04 -33.39 29.39
CA GLU A 396 -0.33 -31.97 29.58
C GLU A 396 -1.42 -31.47 28.60
N PRO A 397 -2.30 -30.54 29.03
CA PRO A 397 -3.28 -29.89 28.15
C PRO A 397 -2.64 -29.07 27.04
N LEU A 398 -3.18 -29.15 25.81
CA LEU A 398 -2.67 -28.37 24.66
C LEU A 398 -2.76 -26.86 24.85
N ARG A 399 -3.74 -26.38 25.62
CA ARG A 399 -3.85 -24.95 25.99
C ARG A 399 -2.60 -24.40 26.69
N ASN A 400 -1.78 -25.25 27.32
CA ASN A 400 -0.53 -24.83 27.97
C ASN A 400 0.56 -24.49 26.95
N LEU A 401 0.48 -25.02 25.72
CA LEU A 401 1.46 -24.76 24.66
C LEU A 401 1.28 -23.37 24.04
N VAL A 402 0.06 -22.84 24.05
CA VAL A 402 -0.28 -21.52 23.48
C VAL A 402 -0.37 -20.44 24.55
N SER A 403 -0.21 -19.18 24.15
CA SER A 403 -0.27 -18.04 25.07
C SER A 403 -1.25 -17.00 24.55
N ALA A 404 -2.53 -17.17 24.91
CA ALA A 404 -3.60 -16.25 24.54
C ALA A 404 -3.30 -14.80 24.97
N ARG A 405 -2.65 -14.62 26.13
CA ARG A 405 -2.26 -13.30 26.66
C ARG A 405 -1.40 -12.49 25.69
N VAL A 406 -0.51 -13.13 24.94
CA VAL A 406 0.43 -12.44 24.03
C VAL A 406 -0.27 -11.98 22.75
N VAL A 407 -1.22 -12.78 22.27
CA VAL A 407 -2.11 -12.44 21.15
C VAL A 407 -3.06 -11.32 21.55
N GLN A 408 -3.74 -11.46 22.70
CA GLN A 408 -4.60 -10.42 23.27
C GLN A 408 -3.85 -9.10 23.47
N SER A 409 -2.61 -9.14 23.98
CA SER A 409 -1.81 -7.93 24.17
C SER A 409 -1.51 -7.21 22.85
N ALA A 410 -1.38 -7.93 21.73
CA ALA A 410 -1.17 -7.34 20.41
C ALA A 410 -2.41 -6.57 19.95
N LEU A 411 -3.58 -7.20 20.08
CA LEU A 411 -4.87 -6.58 19.75
C LEU A 411 -5.16 -5.40 20.68
N ASN A 412 -4.85 -5.52 21.97
CA ASN A 412 -5.02 -4.44 22.92
C ASN A 412 -4.17 -3.21 22.57
N ASN A 413 -2.96 -3.43 22.05
CA ASN A 413 -2.10 -2.34 21.58
C ASN A 413 -2.68 -1.58 20.37
N LEU A 414 -3.54 -2.21 19.57
CA LEU A 414 -4.25 -1.55 18.47
C LEU A 414 -5.51 -0.84 18.96
N PHE A 415 -6.40 -1.55 19.67
CA PHE A 415 -7.75 -1.05 19.98
C PHE A 415 -7.84 -0.19 21.24
N TYR A 416 -6.98 -0.42 22.23
CA TYR A 416 -7.07 0.26 23.53
C TYR A 416 -6.08 1.40 23.65
N THR A 417 -4.82 1.17 23.31
CA THR A 417 -3.72 2.14 23.46
C THR A 417 -3.21 2.69 22.12
N GLY A 418 -3.68 2.13 21.00
CA GLY A 418 -3.22 2.49 19.67
C GLY A 418 -3.67 3.89 19.24
N ARG A 419 -2.83 4.57 18.47
CA ARG A 419 -3.09 5.94 17.99
C ARG A 419 -4.18 6.04 16.93
N PHE A 420 -4.45 4.92 16.25
CA PHE A 420 -5.41 4.85 15.15
C PHE A 420 -6.83 4.53 15.62
N CYS A 421 -6.97 3.92 16.80
CA CYS A 421 -8.27 3.67 17.41
C CYS A 421 -8.67 4.87 18.29
N GLN A 422 -9.48 5.76 17.74
CA GLN A 422 -9.83 7.05 18.33
C GLN A 422 -11.26 7.03 18.87
N PHE A 423 -11.55 7.86 19.87
CA PHE A 423 -12.94 8.07 20.31
C PHE A 423 -13.75 8.65 19.16
N LEU A 424 -14.94 8.09 18.92
CA LEU A 424 -15.77 8.53 17.82
C LEU A 424 -16.25 9.97 18.04
N GLU A 425 -16.19 10.78 16.98
CA GLU A 425 -16.71 12.15 17.00
C GLU A 425 -18.22 12.07 16.78
N GLN A 426 -19.00 12.26 17.86
CA GLN A 426 -20.46 12.00 17.87
C GLN A 426 -21.28 13.29 18.01
N ILE A 427 -20.76 14.42 17.54
CA ILE A 427 -21.45 15.71 17.64
C ILE A 427 -22.70 15.71 16.77
N ASN A 428 -22.58 15.24 15.53
CA ASN A 428 -23.67 15.06 14.58
C ASN A 428 -23.34 13.92 13.58
N PRO A 429 -24.29 13.45 12.76
CA PRO A 429 -24.07 12.35 11.83
C PRO A 429 -22.93 12.59 10.82
N LEU A 430 -22.71 13.84 10.42
CA LEU A 430 -21.64 14.21 9.49
C LEU A 430 -20.25 14.08 10.14
N ALA A 431 -20.11 14.51 11.40
CA ALA A 431 -18.88 14.37 12.16
C ALA A 431 -18.46 12.89 12.26
N GLU A 432 -19.41 12.01 12.55
CA GLU A 432 -19.17 10.58 12.62
C GLU A 432 -18.75 10.00 11.26
N LEU A 433 -19.52 10.30 10.21
CA LEU A 433 -19.27 9.80 8.86
C LEU A 433 -17.90 10.22 8.33
N THR A 434 -17.54 11.49 8.53
CA THR A 434 -16.24 12.04 8.09
C THR A 434 -15.09 11.52 8.94
N HIS A 435 -15.29 11.25 10.23
CA HIS A 435 -14.26 10.63 11.07
C HIS A 435 -13.97 9.19 10.62
N LYS A 436 -14.98 8.43 10.24
CA LYS A 436 -14.78 7.10 9.64
C LYS A 436 -13.99 7.18 8.34
N ARG A 437 -14.32 8.11 7.44
CA ARG A 437 -13.62 8.30 6.15
C ARG A 437 -12.28 9.05 6.23
N ARG A 438 -11.77 9.31 7.42
CA ARG A 438 -10.54 10.07 7.65
C ARG A 438 -9.32 9.27 7.21
N LEU A 439 -8.37 9.95 6.59
CA LEU A 439 -7.01 9.48 6.32
C LEU A 439 -6.06 10.20 7.27
N THR A 440 -5.17 9.45 7.91
CA THR A 440 -4.10 10.03 8.73
C THR A 440 -2.76 9.61 8.19
N ALA A 441 -1.85 10.56 7.97
CA ALA A 441 -0.42 10.29 7.76
C ALA A 441 0.34 10.22 9.11
N LEU A 442 -0.33 10.53 10.22
CA LEU A 442 0.24 10.50 11.57
C LEU A 442 0.30 9.04 12.05
N GLY A 443 1.47 8.42 11.92
CA GLY A 443 1.68 7.01 12.30
C GLY A 443 3.11 6.50 12.09
N SER A 444 3.86 7.14 11.20
CA SER A 444 5.29 6.84 10.99
C SER A 444 6.12 7.19 12.24
N LYS A 445 7.33 6.62 12.35
CA LYS A 445 8.28 6.91 13.44
C LYS A 445 8.64 8.41 13.51
N GLU A 446 8.34 9.16 12.46
CA GLU A 446 8.51 10.61 12.37
C GLU A 446 7.36 11.30 13.09
N GLY A 447 7.63 11.79 14.30
CA GLY A 447 6.63 12.51 15.10
C GLY A 447 6.14 13.80 14.43
N LYS A 448 4.98 14.30 14.92
CA LYS A 448 4.24 15.49 14.43
C LYS A 448 5.08 16.75 14.13
N ARG A 449 6.20 16.95 14.84
CA ARG A 449 7.09 18.12 14.69
C ARG A 449 8.13 17.99 13.57
N ARG A 450 8.30 16.79 12.99
CA ARG A 450 9.34 16.48 12.00
C ARG A 450 8.82 16.26 10.58
N ALA A 451 7.50 16.30 10.37
CA ALA A 451 6.93 16.20 9.03
C ALA A 451 7.32 17.44 8.21
N LYS A 452 7.99 17.21 7.07
CA LYS A 452 8.37 18.26 6.10
C LYS A 452 7.13 18.96 5.54
N ILE A 453 7.30 20.20 5.06
CA ILE A 453 6.21 21.01 4.47
C ILE A 453 5.58 20.27 3.29
N GLU A 454 6.39 19.66 2.42
CA GLU A 454 5.96 18.90 1.22
C GLU A 454 4.89 17.84 1.49
N VAL A 455 4.96 17.14 2.64
CA VAL A 455 4.00 16.08 2.98
C VAL A 455 2.61 16.64 3.33
N ARG A 456 2.53 17.95 3.61
CA ARG A 456 1.29 18.65 3.99
C ARG A 456 0.61 19.32 2.79
N ASP A 457 1.33 19.48 1.67
CA ASP A 457 0.83 20.18 0.50
C ASP A 457 -0.18 19.32 -0.27
N VAL A 458 -1.03 19.99 -1.05
CA VAL A 458 -1.96 19.32 -1.94
C VAL A 458 -1.19 18.89 -3.19
N HIS A 459 -1.09 17.58 -3.40
CA HIS A 459 -0.42 17.01 -4.57
C HIS A 459 -1.45 16.78 -5.71
N PRO A 460 -1.09 16.98 -6.99
CA PRO A 460 -1.91 16.63 -8.17
C PRO A 460 -2.67 15.30 -8.09
N SER A 461 -1.94 14.22 -7.76
CA SER A 461 -2.50 12.87 -7.57
C SER A 461 -3.66 12.77 -6.58
N HIS A 462 -3.87 13.76 -5.70
CA HIS A 462 -5.03 13.82 -4.80
C HIS A 462 -6.36 13.99 -5.55
N TYR A 463 -6.34 14.48 -6.79
CA TYR A 463 -7.52 14.75 -7.59
C TYR A 463 -8.48 13.54 -7.63
N GLY A 464 -9.71 13.75 -7.19
CA GLY A 464 -10.74 12.70 -7.14
C GLY A 464 -10.48 11.58 -6.11
N ARG A 465 -9.43 11.66 -5.30
CA ARG A 465 -9.00 10.62 -4.33
C ARG A 465 -9.01 11.12 -2.88
N ILE A 466 -8.39 12.27 -2.64
CA ILE A 466 -8.31 12.94 -1.34
C ILE A 466 -8.92 14.32 -1.49
N CYS A 467 -9.82 14.69 -0.58
CA CYS A 467 -10.42 16.02 -0.58
C CYS A 467 -9.35 17.09 -0.30
N PRO A 468 -9.17 18.10 -1.17
CA PRO A 468 -8.22 19.18 -0.93
C PRO A 468 -8.71 20.21 0.10
N ILE A 469 -9.99 20.18 0.47
CA ILE A 469 -10.63 21.17 1.36
C ILE A 469 -10.74 20.62 2.80
N GLU A 470 -11.02 19.33 2.96
CA GLU A 470 -11.30 18.72 4.26
C GLU A 470 -10.02 18.32 4.99
N THR A 471 -9.45 19.27 5.72
CA THR A 471 -8.33 19.04 6.65
C THR A 471 -8.52 19.90 7.90
N PRO A 472 -8.08 19.45 9.09
CA PRO A 472 -8.03 20.30 10.26
C PRO A 472 -7.11 21.51 10.04
N GLU A 473 -7.46 22.62 10.69
CA GLU A 473 -6.61 23.80 10.79
C GLU A 473 -5.44 23.56 11.77
N GLY A 474 -4.37 24.35 11.64
CA GLY A 474 -3.23 24.33 12.56
C GLY A 474 -2.25 23.18 12.30
N GLN A 475 -1.74 22.55 13.36
CA GLN A 475 -0.58 21.66 13.26
C GLN A 475 -0.80 20.38 12.44
N ASN A 476 -2.05 19.95 12.27
CA ASN A 476 -2.39 18.72 11.55
C ASN A 476 -2.81 18.98 10.09
N ILE A 477 -2.71 20.22 9.59
CA ILE A 477 -3.04 20.54 8.21
C ILE A 477 -2.26 19.65 7.23
N GLY A 478 -2.98 19.05 6.27
CA GLY A 478 -2.44 18.12 5.26
C GLY A 478 -2.07 16.73 5.78
N LEU A 479 -1.90 16.57 7.10
CA LEU A 479 -1.57 15.29 7.73
C LEU A 479 -2.79 14.46 8.11
N ILE A 480 -3.95 15.13 8.24
CA ILE A 480 -5.25 14.50 8.42
C ILE A 480 -6.15 15.01 7.30
N THR A 481 -6.56 14.11 6.42
CA THR A 481 -7.39 14.42 5.26
C THR A 481 -8.61 13.50 5.21
N SER A 482 -9.42 13.62 4.17
CA SER A 482 -10.67 12.89 3.98
C SER A 482 -10.72 12.26 2.60
N ILE A 483 -11.21 11.03 2.49
CA ILE A 483 -11.38 10.33 1.21
C ILE A 483 -12.48 11.04 0.40
N ALA A 484 -12.19 11.36 -0.86
CA ALA A 484 -13.15 12.01 -1.77
C ALA A 484 -14.37 11.12 -2.04
N THR A 485 -15.51 11.72 -2.39
CA THR A 485 -16.83 11.06 -2.37
C THR A 485 -16.92 9.77 -3.19
N TYR A 486 -16.33 9.73 -4.39
CA TYR A 486 -16.36 8.56 -5.29
C TYR A 486 -15.08 7.70 -5.23
N ALA A 487 -14.08 8.12 -4.46
CA ALA A 487 -12.82 7.41 -4.36
C ALA A 487 -13.01 6.06 -3.66
N ARG A 488 -12.29 5.05 -4.14
CA ARG A 488 -12.23 3.72 -3.53
C ARG A 488 -10.80 3.34 -3.17
N ILE A 489 -10.67 2.37 -2.29
CA ILE A 489 -9.39 1.73 -1.96
C ILE A 489 -9.38 0.39 -2.70
N ASN A 490 -8.37 0.14 -3.54
CA ASN A 490 -8.24 -1.13 -4.27
C ASN A 490 -7.67 -2.25 -3.40
N GLU A 491 -7.53 -3.46 -3.95
CA GLU A 491 -7.03 -4.64 -3.21
C GLU A 491 -5.61 -4.47 -2.64
N PHE A 492 -4.81 -3.58 -3.24
CA PHE A 492 -3.46 -3.28 -2.80
C PHE A 492 -3.40 -2.09 -1.83
N GLY A 493 -4.54 -1.47 -1.51
CA GLY A 493 -4.63 -0.31 -0.63
C GLY A 493 -4.40 1.04 -1.32
N PHE A 494 -4.26 1.10 -2.64
CA PHE A 494 -4.13 2.39 -3.34
C PHE A 494 -5.49 3.06 -3.54
N LEU A 495 -5.50 4.39 -3.52
CA LEU A 495 -6.69 5.16 -3.83
C LEU A 495 -6.89 5.23 -5.35
N GLU A 496 -8.09 4.91 -5.79
CA GLU A 496 -8.52 5.01 -7.18
C GLU A 496 -9.76 5.90 -7.28
N THR A 497 -9.93 6.50 -8.45
CA THR A 497 -11.09 7.34 -8.75
C THR A 497 -11.76 6.88 -10.03
N PRO A 498 -13.11 6.88 -10.11
CA PRO A 498 -13.82 6.39 -11.28
C PRO A 498 -13.91 7.44 -12.39
N TYR A 499 -13.71 6.96 -13.61
CA TYR A 499 -13.88 7.71 -14.85
C TYR A 499 -14.72 6.91 -15.84
N ILE A 500 -15.25 7.57 -16.85
CA ILE A 500 -16.04 6.95 -17.90
C ILE A 500 -15.20 6.86 -19.16
N ARG A 501 -15.09 5.66 -19.73
CA ARG A 501 -14.32 5.44 -20.95
C ARG A 501 -14.95 6.18 -22.13
N VAL A 502 -14.11 6.91 -22.87
CA VAL A 502 -14.46 7.56 -24.13
C VAL A 502 -13.74 6.84 -25.27
N GLU A 503 -14.48 6.54 -26.34
CA GLU A 503 -13.95 5.88 -27.53
C GLU A 503 -14.34 6.68 -28.77
N LYS A 504 -13.34 7.20 -29.48
CA LYS A 504 -13.53 7.99 -30.72
C LYS A 504 -14.57 9.11 -30.54
N GLY A 505 -14.44 9.86 -29.44
CA GLY A 505 -15.34 10.96 -29.09
C GLY A 505 -16.71 10.56 -28.52
N ARG A 506 -17.00 9.25 -28.36
CA ARG A 506 -18.24 8.75 -27.78
C ARG A 506 -18.04 8.29 -26.33
N VAL A 507 -18.85 8.81 -25.42
CA VAL A 507 -18.94 8.39 -24.02
C VAL A 507 -19.65 7.04 -23.96
N THR A 508 -18.93 5.99 -23.53
CA THR A 508 -19.42 4.59 -23.61
C THR A 508 -20.34 4.19 -22.46
N GLY A 509 -20.30 4.92 -21.34
CA GLY A 509 -20.96 4.55 -20.08
C GLY A 509 -20.20 3.49 -19.26
N LYS A 510 -19.10 2.94 -19.78
CA LYS A 510 -18.25 2.00 -19.04
C LYS A 510 -17.42 2.76 -18.00
N VAL A 511 -17.62 2.43 -16.73
CA VAL A 511 -16.86 3.00 -15.61
C VAL A 511 -15.58 2.21 -15.41
N GLU A 512 -14.45 2.90 -15.36
CA GLU A 512 -13.13 2.35 -15.04
C GLU A 512 -12.51 3.18 -13.90
N TYR A 513 -11.93 2.50 -12.94
CA TYR A 513 -11.23 3.15 -11.83
C TYR A 513 -9.74 3.17 -12.16
N LEU A 514 -9.13 4.35 -12.02
CA LEU A 514 -7.72 4.54 -12.33
C LEU A 514 -6.93 4.83 -11.06
N MET A 515 -5.76 4.22 -10.93
CA MET A 515 -4.72 4.65 -10.00
C MET A 515 -4.13 6.00 -10.43
N ALA A 516 -3.45 6.67 -9.49
CA ALA A 516 -2.88 7.98 -9.73
C ALA A 516 -1.90 8.01 -10.92
N ASP A 517 -1.05 6.99 -11.07
CA ASP A 517 -0.05 6.93 -12.15
C ASP A 517 -0.62 6.44 -13.49
N GLU A 518 -1.76 5.77 -13.48
CA GLU A 518 -2.51 5.44 -14.69
C GLU A 518 -3.20 6.67 -15.26
N GLU A 519 -3.72 7.53 -14.38
CA GLU A 519 -4.32 8.82 -14.70
C GLU A 519 -3.34 9.77 -15.41
N GLU A 520 -2.05 9.73 -15.06
CA GLU A 520 -1.01 10.54 -15.70
C GLU A 520 -0.80 10.26 -17.18
N ARG A 521 -1.23 9.10 -17.66
CA ARG A 521 -0.97 8.63 -19.03
C ARG A 521 -2.13 8.86 -19.99
N VAL A 522 -3.21 9.47 -19.52
CA VAL A 522 -4.47 9.59 -20.26
C VAL A 522 -5.00 11.01 -20.27
N ASN A 523 -5.78 11.33 -21.30
CA ASN A 523 -6.45 12.63 -21.44
C ASN A 523 -7.85 12.54 -20.85
N ILE A 524 -8.13 13.33 -19.82
CA ILE A 524 -9.41 13.29 -19.09
C ILE A 524 -10.15 14.62 -19.26
N ALA A 525 -11.37 14.54 -19.78
CA ALA A 525 -12.27 15.68 -19.91
C ALA A 525 -13.09 15.88 -18.61
N PRO A 526 -13.41 17.14 -18.25
CA PRO A 526 -14.16 17.46 -17.04
C PRO A 526 -15.61 16.99 -17.14
N ALA A 527 -16.24 16.76 -15.99
CA ALA A 527 -17.62 16.25 -15.92
C ALA A 527 -18.67 17.21 -16.52
N THR A 528 -18.29 18.47 -16.74
CA THR A 528 -19.12 19.51 -17.34
C THR A 528 -19.11 19.50 -18.88
N THR A 529 -18.28 18.67 -19.50
CA THR A 529 -18.19 18.54 -20.97
C THR A 529 -19.54 18.16 -21.56
N ALA A 530 -19.98 18.88 -22.60
CA ALA A 530 -21.31 18.68 -23.16
C ALA A 530 -21.37 17.43 -24.05
N VAL A 531 -22.33 16.57 -23.78
CA VAL A 531 -22.59 15.34 -24.55
C VAL A 531 -23.94 15.45 -25.24
N ASP A 532 -24.04 14.97 -26.47
CA ASP A 532 -25.30 14.91 -27.22
C ASP A 532 -26.16 13.69 -26.83
N GLU A 533 -27.37 13.61 -27.39
CA GLU A 533 -28.29 12.50 -27.11
C GLU A 533 -27.79 11.13 -27.59
N ARG A 534 -26.80 11.10 -28.48
CA ARG A 534 -26.18 9.89 -29.02
C ARG A 534 -24.94 9.46 -28.21
N GLY A 535 -24.53 10.26 -27.23
CA GLY A 535 -23.38 10.03 -26.38
C GLY A 535 -22.07 10.60 -26.92
N TYR A 536 -22.08 11.46 -27.95
CA TYR A 536 -20.87 12.10 -28.47
C TYR A 536 -20.60 13.43 -27.77
N ILE A 537 -19.33 13.71 -27.51
CA ILE A 537 -18.88 15.04 -27.06
C ILE A 537 -19.24 16.05 -28.15
N LYS A 538 -19.89 17.16 -27.79
CA LYS A 538 -20.40 18.14 -28.76
C LYS A 538 -19.28 18.98 -29.35
N GLU A 539 -18.35 19.42 -28.52
CA GLU A 539 -17.21 20.24 -28.89
C GLU A 539 -16.23 19.47 -29.78
N GLU A 540 -15.67 20.14 -30.79
CA GLU A 540 -14.59 19.57 -31.62
C GLU A 540 -13.26 19.51 -30.87
N MET A 541 -12.95 20.59 -30.14
CA MET A 541 -11.73 20.75 -29.34
C MET A 541 -12.11 20.82 -27.86
N VAL A 542 -11.79 19.75 -27.14
CA VAL A 542 -12.19 19.51 -25.76
C VAL A 542 -11.04 19.89 -24.83
N GLU A 543 -11.35 20.64 -23.77
CA GLU A 543 -10.39 20.89 -22.69
C GLU A 543 -10.22 19.61 -21.87
N ILE A 544 -8.96 19.20 -21.70
CA ILE A 544 -8.60 18.03 -20.92
C ILE A 544 -7.54 18.40 -19.89
N ARG A 545 -7.59 17.69 -18.76
CA ARG A 545 -6.48 17.62 -17.83
C ARG A 545 -5.60 16.44 -18.24
N THR A 546 -4.33 16.73 -18.44
CA THR A 546 -3.29 15.69 -18.43
C THR A 546 -2.95 15.39 -16.97
N GLY A 547 -2.58 14.16 -16.60
CA GLY A 547 -2.29 13.92 -15.18
C GLY A 547 -0.97 14.53 -14.68
N ARG A 548 -0.28 15.37 -15.48
CA ARG A 548 0.83 16.25 -15.06
C ARG A 548 0.39 17.70 -14.81
N GLU A 549 -0.87 17.91 -14.46
CA GLU A 549 -1.46 19.24 -14.18
C GLU A 549 -1.55 20.21 -15.36
N GLU A 550 -1.25 19.76 -16.58
CA GLU A 550 -1.42 20.63 -17.75
C GLU A 550 -2.84 20.55 -18.28
N ILE A 551 -3.44 21.72 -18.44
CA ILE A 551 -4.70 21.88 -19.17
C ILE A 551 -4.35 22.07 -20.65
N ARG A 552 -4.89 21.19 -21.50
CA ARG A 552 -4.69 21.23 -22.95
C ARG A 552 -6.02 21.14 -23.67
N ARG A 553 -6.07 21.58 -24.92
CA ARG A 553 -7.22 21.34 -25.80
C ARG A 553 -6.84 20.32 -26.86
N VAL A 554 -7.62 19.26 -26.96
CA VAL A 554 -7.38 18.15 -27.90
C VAL A 554 -8.63 17.90 -28.74
N PRO A 555 -8.51 17.31 -29.94
CA PRO A 555 -9.66 16.79 -30.67
C PRO A 555 -10.46 15.81 -29.80
N ARG A 556 -11.80 15.80 -29.93
CA ARG A 556 -12.67 14.90 -29.14
C ARG A 556 -12.30 13.41 -29.26
N GLU A 557 -11.68 13.02 -30.36
CA GLU A 557 -11.23 11.66 -30.64
C GLU A 557 -10.03 11.23 -29.77
N GLU A 558 -9.25 12.20 -29.25
CA GLU A 558 -8.08 11.98 -28.38
C GLU A 558 -8.44 11.99 -26.87
N VAL A 559 -9.71 12.26 -26.54
CA VAL A 559 -10.22 12.14 -25.17
C VAL A 559 -10.34 10.66 -24.82
N HIS A 560 -9.67 10.26 -23.75
CA HIS A 560 -9.67 8.87 -23.28
C HIS A 560 -10.77 8.62 -22.24
N TYR A 561 -11.01 9.60 -21.39
CA TYR A 561 -11.92 9.50 -20.26
C TYR A 561 -12.70 10.78 -20.01
N LEU A 562 -13.87 10.64 -19.38
CA LEU A 562 -14.70 11.71 -18.85
C LEU A 562 -14.87 11.53 -17.33
N GLU A 563 -14.75 12.60 -16.56
CA GLU A 563 -15.08 12.59 -15.13
C GLU A 563 -16.56 12.27 -14.86
N ILE A 564 -16.81 11.62 -13.73
CA ILE A 564 -18.15 11.08 -13.43
C ILE A 564 -19.12 12.09 -12.82
N SER A 565 -18.59 13.02 -12.04
CA SER A 565 -19.34 14.04 -11.33
C SER A 565 -18.38 15.15 -10.85
N PRO A 566 -18.78 16.44 -10.91
CA PRO A 566 -18.02 17.51 -10.27
C PRO A 566 -17.80 17.30 -8.77
N THR A 567 -18.72 16.57 -8.09
CA THR A 567 -18.60 16.30 -6.65
C THR A 567 -17.52 15.26 -6.33
N ALA A 568 -17.02 14.52 -7.32
CA ALA A 568 -15.99 13.49 -7.12
C ALA A 568 -14.67 14.06 -6.59
N LEU A 569 -14.44 15.37 -6.76
CA LEU A 569 -13.23 16.07 -6.35
C LEU A 569 -13.13 16.30 -4.84
N VAL A 570 -14.27 16.35 -4.16
CA VAL A 570 -14.36 16.79 -2.77
C VAL A 570 -14.85 15.67 -1.86
N GLY A 571 -14.64 15.85 -0.57
CA GLY A 571 -15.15 14.98 0.49
C GLY A 571 -16.62 15.29 0.82
N VAL A 572 -17.14 14.56 1.80
CA VAL A 572 -18.56 14.60 2.17
C VAL A 572 -18.98 15.97 2.72
N SER A 573 -18.22 16.55 3.66
CA SER A 573 -18.54 17.86 4.25
C SER A 573 -18.46 19.00 3.22
N ALA A 574 -17.43 19.00 2.39
CA ALA A 574 -17.27 20.01 1.35
C ALA A 574 -18.38 19.89 0.29
N SER A 575 -18.79 18.67 -0.06
CA SER A 575 -19.91 18.46 -1.00
C SER A 575 -21.29 18.86 -0.44
N LEU A 576 -21.41 19.15 0.86
CA LEU A 576 -22.63 19.68 1.48
C LEU A 576 -22.72 21.21 1.43
N ILE A 577 -21.65 21.91 1.02
CA ILE A 577 -21.62 23.36 0.90
C ILE A 577 -22.28 23.76 -0.42
N PRO A 578 -23.44 24.44 -0.43
CA PRO A 578 -24.00 24.99 -1.66
C PRO A 578 -23.14 26.17 -2.14
N PHE A 579 -23.02 26.32 -3.47
CA PHE A 579 -22.23 27.40 -4.09
C PHE A 579 -20.74 27.39 -3.72
N LEU A 580 -20.18 26.20 -3.42
CA LEU A 580 -18.78 26.01 -3.08
C LEU A 580 -17.82 26.66 -4.10
N GLU A 581 -18.21 26.68 -5.37
CA GLU A 581 -17.46 27.29 -6.46
C GLU A 581 -17.33 28.83 -6.38
N HIS A 582 -18.10 29.48 -5.50
CA HIS A 582 -18.03 30.92 -5.22
C HIS A 582 -17.30 31.26 -3.91
N ASP A 583 -16.89 30.24 -3.15
CA ASP A 583 -16.19 30.41 -1.88
C ASP A 583 -14.66 30.30 -2.07
N ASP A 584 -13.91 31.13 -1.36
CA ASP A 584 -12.46 30.95 -1.22
C ASP A 584 -12.15 29.61 -0.54
N SER A 585 -11.08 28.95 -0.94
CA SER A 585 -10.72 27.61 -0.45
C SER A 585 -10.50 27.57 1.07
N ASN A 586 -9.97 28.62 1.67
CA ASN A 586 -9.80 28.67 3.13
C ASN A 586 -11.16 28.79 3.84
N ARG A 587 -12.12 29.52 3.26
CA ARG A 587 -13.47 29.64 3.81
C ARG A 587 -14.27 28.35 3.65
N ALA A 588 -14.11 27.68 2.52
CA ALA A 588 -14.66 26.35 2.31
C ALA A 588 -14.14 25.35 3.35
N LEU A 589 -12.82 25.38 3.63
CA LEU A 589 -12.19 24.54 4.66
C LEU A 589 -12.77 24.82 6.05
N MET A 590 -12.85 26.09 6.44
CA MET A 590 -13.45 26.49 7.72
C MET A 590 -14.92 26.04 7.79
N GLY A 591 -15.70 26.24 6.73
CA GLY A 591 -17.10 25.83 6.64
C GLY A 591 -17.29 24.33 6.79
N ALA A 592 -16.48 23.52 6.09
CA ALA A 592 -16.49 22.06 6.21
C ALA A 592 -16.11 21.60 7.63
N ASN A 593 -15.18 22.28 8.28
CA ASN A 593 -14.79 22.01 9.67
C ASN A 593 -15.89 22.37 10.67
N MET A 594 -16.49 23.56 10.53
CA MET A 594 -17.55 24.05 11.42
C MET A 594 -18.82 23.22 11.33
N GLN A 595 -19.17 22.69 10.15
CA GLN A 595 -20.31 21.79 9.98
C GLN A 595 -20.23 20.54 10.88
N ARG A 596 -19.03 20.01 11.12
CA ARG A 596 -18.82 18.84 12.00
C ARG A 596 -18.99 19.17 13.49
N GLN A 597 -19.01 20.44 13.84
CA GLN A 597 -19.17 20.93 15.21
C GLN A 597 -20.61 21.37 15.51
N ALA A 598 -21.49 21.39 14.49
CA ALA A 598 -22.87 21.81 14.64
C ALA A 598 -23.67 20.81 15.50
N VAL A 599 -24.20 21.27 16.62
CA VAL A 599 -25.02 20.44 17.52
C VAL A 599 -26.44 20.30 16.96
N PRO A 600 -27.03 19.09 16.95
CA PRO A 600 -28.41 18.88 16.50
C PRO A 600 -29.42 19.72 17.30
N LEU A 601 -30.41 20.29 16.60
CA LEU A 601 -31.52 21.01 17.21
C LEU A 601 -32.56 20.04 17.78
N ILE A 602 -33.33 20.49 18.79
CA ILE A 602 -34.48 19.74 19.34
C ILE A 602 -35.48 19.39 18.23
N LYS A 603 -35.74 20.32 17.32
CA LYS A 603 -36.56 20.13 16.13
C LYS A 603 -35.67 20.24 14.90
N SER A 604 -35.38 19.09 14.28
CA SER A 604 -34.60 19.06 13.05
C SER A 604 -35.33 19.82 11.93
N GLN A 605 -34.58 20.60 11.15
CA GLN A 605 -35.06 21.34 10.00
C GLN A 605 -34.21 20.99 8.79
N ALA A 606 -34.84 20.62 7.69
CA ALA A 606 -34.13 20.37 6.44
C ALA A 606 -33.59 21.70 5.87
N PRO A 607 -32.37 21.71 5.30
CA PRO A 607 -31.83 22.93 4.71
C PRO A 607 -32.64 23.30 3.46
N TYR A 608 -33.13 24.55 3.41
CA TYR A 608 -33.88 25.08 2.28
C TYR A 608 -33.05 25.09 0.99
N VAL A 609 -31.76 25.42 1.12
CA VAL A 609 -30.77 25.35 0.05
C VAL A 609 -29.78 24.25 0.44
N GLY A 610 -29.60 23.27 -0.44
CA GLY A 610 -28.73 22.11 -0.20
C GLY A 610 -28.29 21.48 -1.51
N THR A 611 -27.39 20.50 -1.44
CA THR A 611 -26.68 19.96 -2.61
C THR A 611 -27.22 18.64 -3.12
N GLY A 612 -28.03 17.93 -2.30
CA GLY A 612 -28.48 16.57 -2.56
C GLY A 612 -27.62 15.51 -1.87
N MET A 613 -26.45 15.88 -1.33
CA MET A 613 -25.61 14.97 -0.54
C MET A 613 -26.23 14.65 0.84
N GLU A 614 -27.17 15.47 1.33
CA GLU A 614 -27.72 15.35 2.68
C GLU A 614 -28.37 13.98 2.92
N GLU A 615 -29.06 13.44 1.92
CA GLU A 615 -29.72 12.14 2.00
C GLU A 615 -28.69 11.01 2.16
N ALA A 616 -27.66 11.01 1.32
CA ALA A 616 -26.60 10.01 1.39
C ALA A 616 -25.79 10.12 2.69
N ALA A 617 -25.45 11.34 3.12
CA ALA A 617 -24.75 11.56 4.37
C ALA A 617 -25.56 11.09 5.59
N ALA A 618 -26.87 11.35 5.61
CA ALA A 618 -27.74 10.89 6.69
C ALA A 618 -27.90 9.37 6.68
N ARG A 619 -28.17 8.77 5.51
CA ARG A 619 -28.33 7.33 5.32
C ARG A 619 -27.06 6.57 5.70
N ASP A 620 -25.93 6.95 5.12
CA ASP A 620 -24.69 6.19 5.21
C ASP A 620 -23.95 6.44 6.54
N SER A 621 -24.34 7.44 7.34
CA SER A 621 -23.87 7.60 8.72
C SER A 621 -24.22 6.41 9.62
N GLY A 622 -25.31 5.70 9.29
CA GLY A 622 -25.87 4.60 10.09
C GLY A 622 -26.64 5.07 11.33
N MET A 623 -26.99 6.36 11.41
CA MET A 623 -27.84 6.90 12.49
C MET A 623 -29.34 6.74 12.21
N LEU A 624 -29.72 6.58 10.94
CA LEU A 624 -31.11 6.35 10.55
C LEU A 624 -31.47 4.87 10.67
N VAL A 625 -32.69 4.59 11.12
CA VAL A 625 -33.28 3.26 11.04
C VAL A 625 -33.83 3.08 9.63
N ILE A 626 -33.27 2.14 8.88
CA ILE A 626 -33.60 1.88 7.48
C ILE A 626 -34.33 0.54 7.39
N ALA A 627 -35.43 0.50 6.63
CA ALA A 627 -36.12 -0.76 6.34
C ALA A 627 -35.25 -1.61 5.39
N GLU A 628 -35.08 -2.88 5.72
CA GLU A 628 -34.22 -3.81 4.94
C GLU A 628 -34.94 -4.37 3.70
N GLU A 629 -36.25 -4.47 3.77
CA GLU A 629 -37.12 -4.98 2.70
C GLU A 629 -38.31 -4.04 2.55
N ASP A 630 -38.87 -4.01 1.34
CA ASP A 630 -40.13 -3.31 1.08
C ASP A 630 -41.26 -3.90 1.94
N GLY A 631 -42.13 -3.05 2.47
CA GLY A 631 -43.23 -3.48 3.32
C GLY A 631 -44.15 -2.35 3.72
N VAL A 632 -45.19 -2.71 4.48
CA VAL A 632 -46.18 -1.77 4.99
C VAL A 632 -45.99 -1.65 6.50
N VAL A 633 -45.87 -0.41 7.00
CA VAL A 633 -45.79 -0.16 8.45
C VAL A 633 -47.12 -0.59 9.08
N SER A 634 -47.09 -1.61 9.95
CA SER A 634 -48.25 -2.11 10.67
C SER A 634 -48.42 -1.46 12.05
N TYR A 635 -47.32 -0.99 12.65
CA TYR A 635 -47.32 -0.34 13.95
C TYR A 635 -46.19 0.69 14.07
N VAL A 636 -46.45 1.82 14.75
CA VAL A 636 -45.44 2.83 15.07
C VAL A 636 -45.70 3.42 16.45
N ASP A 637 -44.64 3.50 17.27
CA ASP A 637 -44.62 4.30 18.49
C ASP A 637 -43.25 4.96 18.69
N LYS A 638 -43.05 5.58 19.85
CA LYS A 638 -41.80 6.28 20.20
C LYS A 638 -40.58 5.35 20.45
N ARG A 639 -40.78 4.04 20.52
CA ARG A 639 -39.77 3.02 20.87
C ARG A 639 -39.53 2.01 19.75
N LYS A 640 -40.50 1.80 18.85
CA LYS A 640 -40.38 0.82 17.78
C LYS A 640 -41.28 1.12 16.59
N ILE A 641 -40.88 0.57 15.45
CA ILE A 641 -41.64 0.53 14.19
C ILE A 641 -41.77 -0.95 13.81
N VAL A 642 -42.96 -1.41 13.45
CA VAL A 642 -43.18 -2.76 12.93
C VAL A 642 -43.57 -2.65 11.46
N VAL A 643 -42.86 -3.38 10.62
CA VAL A 643 -43.07 -3.44 9.17
C VAL A 643 -43.50 -4.86 8.80
N LYS A 644 -44.58 -4.96 8.03
CA LYS A 644 -45.09 -6.22 7.49
C LYS A 644 -44.62 -6.38 6.05
N HIS A 645 -43.90 -7.46 5.78
CA HIS A 645 -43.35 -7.75 4.46
C HIS A 645 -44.24 -8.77 3.73
N GLU A 646 -44.68 -8.43 2.51
CA GLU A 646 -45.61 -9.27 1.74
C GLU A 646 -44.91 -10.33 0.88
N LYS A 647 -43.63 -10.13 0.53
CA LYS A 647 -42.80 -11.02 -0.30
C LYS A 647 -41.34 -10.95 0.15
N GLY A 648 -40.59 -12.05 0.07
CA GLY A 648 -39.16 -12.11 0.44
C GLY A 648 -38.82 -13.20 1.45
N LYS A 649 -37.53 -13.32 1.82
CA LYS A 649 -37.08 -14.24 2.87
C LYS A 649 -37.57 -13.81 4.27
N GLY A 650 -37.98 -12.55 4.44
CA GLY A 650 -38.57 -11.98 5.66
C GLY A 650 -40.10 -12.00 5.74
N LYS A 651 -40.81 -12.92 5.06
CA LYS A 651 -42.28 -13.01 5.13
C LYS A 651 -42.76 -13.06 6.59
N GLY A 652 -43.41 -11.98 7.05
CA GLY A 652 -43.78 -11.81 8.45
C GLY A 652 -43.73 -10.35 8.89
N GLU A 653 -43.77 -10.14 10.20
CA GLU A 653 -43.59 -8.82 10.83
C GLU A 653 -42.16 -8.68 11.34
N ARG A 654 -41.53 -7.55 11.03
CA ARG A 654 -40.21 -7.18 11.53
C ARG A 654 -40.29 -5.95 12.38
N THR A 655 -39.67 -6.00 13.56
CA THR A 655 -39.64 -4.88 14.51
C THR A 655 -38.30 -4.18 14.44
N TYR A 656 -38.33 -2.87 14.24
CA TYR A 656 -37.19 -1.97 14.30
C TYR A 656 -37.28 -1.15 15.57
N HIS A 657 -36.25 -1.20 16.41
CA HIS A 657 -36.22 -0.46 17.67
C HIS A 657 -35.65 0.95 17.48
N LEU A 658 -36.32 1.94 18.07
CA LEU A 658 -35.92 3.34 18.08
C LEU A 658 -35.18 3.64 19.38
N LYS A 659 -34.08 4.41 19.28
CA LYS A 659 -33.40 4.95 20.45
C LYS A 659 -34.22 6.14 20.98
N SER A 660 -34.83 5.97 22.15
CA SER A 660 -35.49 7.05 22.87
C SER A 660 -34.71 7.38 24.13
N PHE A 661 -34.42 8.68 24.34
CA PHE A 661 -33.87 9.18 25.60
C PHE A 661 -34.94 9.27 26.69
#